data_AF-A0A1A6HHM2-F1
#
_entry.id   AF-A0A1A6HHM2-F1
#
_cell.length_a   1.000
_cell.length_b   1.000
_cell.length_c   1.000
_cell.angle_alpha   90.00
_cell.angle_beta   90.00
_cell.angle_gamma   90.00
#
_symmetry.space_group_name_H-M   'P 1'
#
loop_
_entity.id
_entity.type
_entity.pdbx_description
1 polymer ?
#
loop_
_entity_poly.entity_id
_entity_poly.type
_entity_poly.pdbx_seq_one_letter_code
_entity_poly.pdbx_strand_id
1 'polypeptide(L)'
;MNTLYLKYSSVLLNCKVAKVFDISSFADLLSSVLPREYKTKNCAKWKDNFASESWLKNAWHFISESVSVTEDQEEPKPAFDVIVDILKDWALLPGTKFTVSASQLVVPEGDVLIPLSLMHIAVFPNAQSDKVFHALMKAGCIQLALNKICSKDSALVPLLSCHTANIDSPTSILKAVHYMVQTSTFRTEKLVENDFEALLMYFNCNLSHLMSQDDIKILKSLPCYKSISGRYMSIAKFGTCYVLTKSIPSAEVEKWTQSSSSAFLEEKVYLKELYEVLGCVPVDDLEVYLKHLLPKIENLSYDAKLEHLIYLKNRLSSIEELSEIKEQLFEKLESLLIIHDANNRLKQAKHFYDRTVRVFEVMLPEKLFIPKEFFKKLEQVIKPKNQVVFMTSWVEFLRNIGLKYVLSQQQLLQFAKEISVRANTENWSKETLQNTVDILLHHIFQERMDLLSGNFLKELSLIPFLCPERAPAEYIRFHPQYQEVNGTLPLIKFNGAQVNPKFKQCDVLQLLWTSCPILPEKATPLSIKEQEGSDLGPQEQLEQVLNMLNVNLDPPLDKVINNCRNICNITTLDEEMVKTRAKVLRSIYEFLSAEKREFRFQLRGVAFVMVEDGWKLLKPEEVVINLEYEADFKPYLYKLPLELGTFHQLFKHLGTEDIISTKQYVEVLSRIFKNSEGKQLDPNEMRTVKRVVSGLFKSLQNDSVKVRSDLENARDLALYLPSQDGRLVKSSILVFDDAPHYKSRIQGNIGVQMLVDLSQCYLGKDHGFHTKLIMLFPQKLRPRLLSSILEEQLDEETPKVCQFGALCSLQGRLQLLLSSEQFITGLIRIMKHENDNAFLANEEKAIRLCKALREGLKVSCFEKLQTTLRVKGFTPIPHSRSETFAFLKRFGNAVILLYIQHSDSKDINFLLALAMTLKSATDNLISDTSYLIAMLGCNDIYRISEKLDSLGVKYDSSEPSKLELPMPGTPIPAEIHYTLLMDPMNVFYPGEYVGYLVDAEGGDIYGSYQPTYTYAIIVQEVEREDADNTSFLGKIYQIDIGYSEYKIVSSLDLYKFSRPEESSQSRDSAPTTPTSPTEFLTPGLRSIPPLFSGRESHKSPSSKHHSPKKLKVNALPEILKEVTSVVEQAWKLPESERKKIIRRLYLKWHPDKNPENHDIANELALIAADYAVRGKSDKDVKPAALAQKIEEYSQQLEGLTNDVHTLEAYGVDSLKTRYPDLLPFPQIPNDRYSQQIAVVFVQMALQKKRPLVNSLNNDSI
;
A
#
# COMPACT_ATOMS: atom_id res chain seq x y z
N MET A 1 -38.88 -91.30 -121.83
CA MET A 1 -37.60 -90.60 -121.55
C MET A 1 -36.65 -91.44 -120.71
N ASN A 2 -36.90 -91.69 -119.42
CA ASN A 2 -35.89 -92.32 -118.54
C ASN A 2 -35.35 -93.69 -119.05
N THR A 3 -36.22 -94.56 -119.57
CA THR A 3 -35.83 -95.85 -120.18
C THR A 3 -35.00 -95.72 -121.47
N LEU A 4 -35.16 -94.61 -122.21
CA LEU A 4 -34.31 -94.29 -123.37
C LEU A 4 -32.96 -93.76 -122.91
N TYR A 5 -32.94 -92.90 -121.88
CA TYR A 5 -31.72 -92.39 -121.29
C TYR A 5 -30.84 -93.53 -120.74
N LEU A 6 -31.39 -94.43 -119.92
CA LEU A 6 -30.65 -95.59 -119.38
C LEU A 6 -30.05 -96.51 -120.45
N LYS A 7 -30.66 -96.58 -121.65
CA LYS A 7 -30.20 -97.45 -122.74
C LYS A 7 -29.19 -96.76 -123.69
N TYR A 8 -29.13 -95.43 -123.70
CA TYR A 8 -28.32 -94.64 -124.64
C TYR A 8 -27.47 -93.54 -123.97
N SER A 9 -27.35 -93.52 -122.63
CA SER A 9 -26.72 -92.44 -121.85
C SER A 9 -25.30 -92.11 -122.32
N SER A 10 -24.46 -93.13 -122.52
CA SER A 10 -23.09 -92.95 -123.02
C SER A 10 -23.03 -92.32 -124.40
N VAL A 11 -23.94 -92.68 -125.31
CA VAL A 11 -24.05 -92.09 -126.65
C VAL A 11 -24.56 -90.64 -126.56
N LEU A 12 -25.57 -90.38 -125.72
CA LEU A 12 -26.16 -89.05 -125.54
C LEU A 12 -25.17 -88.05 -124.92
N LEU A 13 -24.34 -88.50 -123.97
CA LEU A 13 -23.26 -87.72 -123.36
C LEU A 13 -22.14 -87.45 -124.38
N ASN A 14 -21.66 -88.48 -125.09
CA ASN A 14 -20.60 -88.34 -126.09
C ASN A 14 -20.99 -87.43 -127.27
N CYS A 15 -22.26 -87.47 -127.70
CA CYS A 15 -22.79 -86.58 -128.72
C CYS A 15 -23.17 -85.17 -128.21
N LYS A 16 -22.94 -84.86 -126.93
CA LYS A 16 -23.30 -83.59 -126.26
C LYS A 16 -24.80 -83.23 -126.34
N VAL A 17 -25.67 -84.23 -126.54
CA VAL A 17 -27.14 -84.06 -126.55
C VAL A 17 -27.71 -84.17 -125.13
N ALA A 18 -27.00 -84.85 -124.23
CA ALA A 18 -27.19 -84.79 -122.79
C ALA A 18 -25.90 -84.29 -122.11
N LYS A 19 -26.06 -83.68 -120.93
CA LYS A 19 -24.98 -83.29 -120.02
C LYS A 19 -25.24 -83.96 -118.66
N VAL A 20 -24.19 -84.29 -117.90
CA VAL A 20 -24.33 -84.63 -116.48
C VAL A 20 -25.01 -83.46 -115.76
N PHE A 21 -26.00 -83.78 -114.93
CA PHE A 21 -26.69 -82.78 -114.12
C PHE A 21 -25.78 -82.39 -112.95
N ASP A 22 -25.09 -81.27 -113.09
CA ASP A 22 -24.15 -80.73 -112.10
C ASP A 22 -24.75 -79.54 -111.31
N ILE A 23 -24.03 -79.07 -110.29
CA ILE A 23 -24.48 -77.98 -109.41
C ILE A 23 -24.78 -76.68 -110.18
N SER A 24 -24.03 -76.37 -111.24
CA SER A 24 -24.31 -75.21 -112.10
C SER A 24 -25.62 -75.38 -112.88
N SER A 25 -25.85 -76.56 -113.47
CA SER A 25 -27.11 -76.86 -114.17
C SER A 25 -28.31 -76.88 -113.22
N PHE A 26 -28.11 -77.34 -111.97
CA PHE A 26 -29.10 -77.22 -110.91
C PHE A 26 -29.40 -75.74 -110.61
N ALA A 27 -28.37 -74.92 -110.40
CA ALA A 27 -28.51 -73.48 -110.11
C ALA A 27 -29.27 -72.70 -111.19
N ASP A 28 -29.03 -73.01 -112.46
CA ASP A 28 -29.74 -72.41 -113.60
C ASP A 28 -31.23 -72.79 -113.60
N LEU A 29 -31.52 -74.09 -113.40
CA LEU A 29 -32.89 -74.62 -113.40
C LEU A 29 -33.70 -74.25 -112.14
N LEU A 30 -33.08 -73.87 -111.03
CA LEU A 30 -33.83 -73.41 -109.83
C LEU A 30 -34.81 -72.28 -110.16
N SER A 31 -34.50 -71.44 -111.15
CA SER A 31 -35.38 -70.35 -111.61
C SER A 31 -36.68 -70.78 -112.31
N SER A 32 -36.78 -72.05 -112.75
CA SER A 32 -38.00 -72.63 -113.32
C SER A 32 -38.80 -73.45 -112.30
N VAL A 33 -38.19 -73.83 -111.17
CA VAL A 33 -38.81 -74.67 -110.13
C VAL A 33 -39.26 -73.84 -108.92
N LEU A 34 -38.47 -72.85 -108.49
CA LEU A 34 -38.76 -72.02 -107.33
C LEU A 34 -39.22 -70.60 -107.74
N PRO A 35 -40.23 -70.03 -107.05
CA PRO A 35 -40.60 -68.63 -107.19
C PRO A 35 -39.41 -67.68 -107.00
N ARG A 36 -39.44 -66.52 -107.68
CA ARG A 36 -38.41 -65.46 -107.58
C ARG A 36 -38.14 -65.00 -106.14
N GLU A 37 -39.11 -65.13 -105.23
CA GLU A 37 -38.97 -64.87 -103.79
C GLU A 37 -37.83 -65.67 -103.12
N TYR A 38 -37.48 -66.84 -103.67
CA TYR A 38 -36.39 -67.68 -103.17
C TYR A 38 -35.01 -67.34 -103.76
N LYS A 39 -34.93 -66.45 -104.76
CA LYS A 39 -33.65 -65.86 -105.20
C LYS A 39 -33.49 -64.49 -104.55
N THR A 40 -32.91 -64.48 -103.35
CA THR A 40 -32.93 -63.35 -102.41
C THR A 40 -31.63 -63.30 -101.59
N LYS A 41 -31.28 -62.10 -101.13
CA LYS A 41 -30.17 -61.87 -100.18
C LYS A 41 -30.64 -61.76 -98.73
N ASN A 42 -31.93 -61.99 -98.47
CA ASN A 42 -32.57 -61.98 -97.16
C ASN A 42 -33.29 -63.31 -96.92
N CYS A 43 -33.49 -63.71 -95.65
CA CYS A 43 -34.24 -64.92 -95.31
C CYS A 43 -35.69 -64.87 -95.82
N ALA A 44 -36.10 -65.89 -96.59
CA ALA A 44 -37.46 -66.06 -97.07
C ALA A 44 -38.32 -66.81 -96.04
N LYS A 45 -39.63 -66.53 -95.98
CA LYS A 45 -40.58 -67.37 -95.23
C LYS A 45 -40.79 -68.67 -96.01
N TRP A 46 -40.63 -69.81 -95.36
CA TRP A 46 -40.82 -71.09 -96.05
C TRP A 46 -42.32 -71.36 -96.26
N LYS A 47 -42.69 -71.60 -97.52
CA LYS A 47 -44.00 -72.09 -97.96
C LYS A 47 -43.82 -73.49 -98.58
N ASP A 48 -44.46 -74.52 -98.02
CA ASP A 48 -44.26 -75.93 -98.40
C ASP A 48 -44.73 -76.28 -99.83
N ASN A 49 -45.43 -75.34 -100.51
CA ASN A 49 -46.03 -75.52 -101.84
C ASN A 49 -45.04 -75.65 -103.01
N PHE A 50 -43.77 -75.24 -102.85
CA PHE A 50 -42.79 -75.19 -103.94
C PHE A 50 -41.49 -75.93 -103.58
N ALA A 51 -40.88 -75.55 -102.46
CA ALA A 51 -39.73 -76.25 -101.89
C ALA A 51 -40.24 -77.14 -100.74
N SER A 52 -40.89 -78.26 -101.05
CA SER A 52 -41.39 -79.15 -99.99
C SER A 52 -40.24 -79.72 -99.14
N GLU A 53 -40.51 -80.17 -97.91
CA GLU A 53 -39.43 -80.78 -97.08
C GLU A 53 -38.77 -81.97 -97.80
N SER A 54 -39.54 -82.77 -98.52
CA SER A 54 -39.04 -83.87 -99.35
C SER A 54 -38.18 -83.38 -100.53
N TRP A 55 -38.55 -82.28 -101.18
CA TRP A 55 -37.78 -81.69 -102.28
C TRP A 55 -36.45 -81.11 -101.77
N LEU A 56 -36.46 -80.41 -100.62
CA LEU A 56 -35.25 -79.88 -100.00
C LEU A 56 -34.30 -81.00 -99.54
N LYS A 57 -34.81 -82.07 -98.94
CA LYS A 57 -33.99 -83.26 -98.61
C LYS A 57 -33.34 -83.86 -99.84
N ASN A 58 -34.06 -83.98 -100.95
CA ASN A 58 -33.50 -84.49 -102.21
C ASN A 58 -32.47 -83.51 -102.82
N ALA A 59 -32.71 -82.20 -102.76
CA ALA A 59 -31.76 -81.18 -103.22
C ALA A 59 -30.47 -81.19 -102.39
N TRP A 60 -30.56 -81.32 -101.07
CA TRP A 60 -29.40 -81.43 -100.18
C TRP A 60 -28.71 -82.80 -100.28
N HIS A 61 -29.42 -83.88 -100.60
CA HIS A 61 -28.82 -85.17 -100.96
C HIS A 61 -27.98 -85.07 -102.24
N PHE A 62 -28.52 -84.44 -103.29
CA PHE A 62 -27.79 -84.16 -104.52
C PHE A 62 -26.54 -83.28 -104.29
N ILE A 63 -26.66 -82.24 -103.44
CA ILE A 63 -25.51 -81.46 -102.98
C ILE A 63 -24.49 -82.37 -102.25
N SER A 64 -24.94 -83.27 -101.37
CA SER A 64 -24.05 -84.24 -100.69
C SER A 64 -23.29 -85.16 -101.65
N GLU A 65 -23.93 -85.67 -102.70
CA GLU A 65 -23.30 -86.54 -103.71
C GLU A 65 -22.25 -85.79 -104.53
N SER A 66 -22.46 -84.49 -104.77
CA SER A 66 -21.50 -83.63 -105.47
C SER A 66 -20.26 -83.27 -104.64
N VAL A 67 -20.29 -83.50 -103.32
CA VAL A 67 -19.22 -83.17 -102.35
C VAL A 67 -18.46 -84.41 -101.89
N SER A 68 -19.08 -85.59 -101.92
CA SER A 68 -18.50 -86.81 -101.33
C SER A 68 -17.24 -87.30 -102.07
N VAL A 69 -16.13 -87.38 -101.34
CA VAL A 69 -14.93 -88.08 -101.83
C VAL A 69 -15.17 -89.58 -101.70
N THR A 70 -15.21 -90.27 -102.84
CA THR A 70 -15.17 -91.74 -102.95
C THR A 70 -14.02 -92.08 -103.88
N GLU A 71 -13.07 -92.88 -103.42
CA GLU A 71 -11.67 -92.91 -103.91
C GLU A 71 -11.45 -93.49 -105.33
N ASP A 72 -12.51 -93.87 -106.07
CA ASP A 72 -12.43 -94.62 -107.34
C ASP A 72 -13.02 -93.86 -108.58
N GLN A 73 -12.92 -92.52 -108.66
CA GLN A 73 -13.33 -91.76 -109.87
C GLN A 73 -12.36 -90.64 -110.27
N GLU A 74 -12.04 -90.55 -111.57
CA GLU A 74 -11.00 -89.66 -112.14
C GLU A 74 -11.41 -88.19 -112.38
N GLU A 75 -12.62 -87.76 -111.99
CA GLU A 75 -13.06 -86.35 -112.15
C GLU A 75 -13.01 -85.56 -110.81
N PRO A 76 -12.43 -84.34 -110.79
CA PRO A 76 -12.34 -83.54 -109.58
C PRO A 76 -13.70 -82.93 -109.19
N LYS A 77 -14.27 -83.39 -108.08
CA LYS A 77 -15.49 -82.80 -107.49
C LYS A 77 -15.21 -81.40 -106.89
N PRO A 78 -16.17 -80.46 -106.97
CA PRO A 78 -15.99 -79.10 -106.44
C PRO A 78 -15.99 -79.08 -104.90
N ALA A 79 -15.13 -78.23 -104.31
CA ALA A 79 -15.15 -77.97 -102.88
C ALA A 79 -16.48 -77.30 -102.46
N PHE A 80 -16.90 -77.53 -101.21
CA PHE A 80 -18.20 -77.04 -100.71
C PHE A 80 -18.36 -75.51 -100.82
N ASP A 81 -17.30 -74.73 -100.61
CA ASP A 81 -17.30 -73.27 -100.82
C ASP A 81 -17.69 -72.85 -102.24
N VAL A 82 -17.29 -73.63 -103.27
CA VAL A 82 -17.63 -73.35 -104.67
C VAL A 82 -19.13 -73.57 -104.91
N ILE A 83 -19.72 -74.58 -104.26
CA ILE A 83 -21.17 -74.84 -104.30
C ILE A 83 -21.93 -73.72 -103.60
N VAL A 84 -21.45 -73.29 -102.43
CA VAL A 84 -22.02 -72.16 -101.67
C VAL A 84 -21.96 -70.87 -102.50
N ASP A 85 -20.88 -70.59 -103.24
CA ASP A 85 -20.78 -69.40 -104.10
C ASP A 85 -21.70 -69.47 -105.33
N ILE A 86 -21.80 -70.62 -106.00
CA ILE A 86 -22.73 -70.82 -107.14
C ILE A 86 -24.19 -70.62 -106.69
N LEU A 87 -24.55 -71.13 -105.52
CA LEU A 87 -25.91 -71.11 -105.01
C LEU A 87 -26.20 -69.94 -104.03
N LYS A 88 -25.27 -68.98 -103.86
CA LYS A 88 -25.27 -67.97 -102.78
C LYS A 88 -26.54 -67.13 -102.66
N ASP A 89 -27.17 -66.79 -103.78
CA ASP A 89 -28.40 -65.98 -103.83
C ASP A 89 -29.68 -66.83 -103.69
N TRP A 90 -29.58 -68.16 -103.51
CA TRP A 90 -30.73 -69.06 -103.38
C TRP A 90 -31.01 -69.43 -101.92
N ALA A 91 -32.23 -69.13 -101.48
CA ALA A 91 -32.77 -69.49 -100.17
C ALA A 91 -33.14 -70.99 -100.11
N LEU A 92 -32.12 -71.83 -99.88
CA LEU A 92 -32.23 -73.29 -99.84
C LEU A 92 -31.91 -73.90 -98.47
N LEU A 93 -31.35 -73.14 -97.54
CA LEU A 93 -30.97 -73.65 -96.21
C LEU A 93 -32.16 -73.53 -95.24
N PRO A 94 -32.81 -74.62 -94.82
CA PRO A 94 -33.95 -74.54 -93.92
C PRO A 94 -33.50 -74.18 -92.50
N GLY A 95 -34.20 -73.21 -91.91
CA GLY A 95 -34.03 -72.81 -90.52
C GLY A 95 -35.36 -72.57 -89.83
N THR A 96 -35.35 -72.56 -88.50
CA THR A 96 -36.53 -72.35 -87.67
C THR A 96 -36.33 -71.12 -86.81
N LYS A 97 -37.30 -70.20 -86.83
CA LYS A 97 -37.37 -69.04 -85.93
C LYS A 97 -38.14 -69.40 -84.67
N PHE A 98 -37.80 -68.75 -83.57
CA PHE A 98 -38.43 -68.94 -82.28
C PHE A 98 -39.01 -67.64 -81.73
N THR A 99 -40.00 -67.79 -80.87
CA THR A 99 -40.61 -66.72 -80.08
C THR A 99 -40.78 -67.19 -78.64
N VAL A 100 -41.14 -66.27 -77.75
CA VAL A 100 -41.26 -66.51 -76.31
C VAL A 100 -42.74 -66.59 -75.94
N SER A 101 -43.15 -67.71 -75.32
CA SER A 101 -44.51 -67.90 -74.81
C SER A 101 -44.80 -66.97 -73.62
N ALA A 102 -46.08 -66.86 -73.23
CA ALA A 102 -46.46 -66.20 -71.98
C ALA A 102 -45.84 -66.86 -70.72
N SER A 103 -45.39 -68.12 -70.83
CA SER A 103 -44.69 -68.87 -69.78
C SER A 103 -43.16 -68.79 -69.87
N GLN A 104 -42.60 -67.83 -70.62
CA GLN A 104 -41.15 -67.63 -70.81
C GLN A 104 -40.40 -68.81 -71.48
N LEU A 105 -41.14 -69.72 -72.13
CA LEU A 105 -40.57 -70.84 -72.88
C LEU A 105 -40.32 -70.45 -74.33
N VAL A 106 -39.19 -70.94 -74.86
CA VAL A 106 -38.80 -70.78 -76.27
C VAL A 106 -39.62 -71.76 -77.12
N VAL A 107 -40.46 -71.25 -78.02
CA VAL A 107 -41.34 -72.05 -78.88
C VAL A 107 -41.14 -71.68 -80.36
N PRO A 108 -41.25 -72.63 -81.31
CA PRO A 108 -41.13 -72.33 -82.74
C PRO A 108 -42.18 -71.30 -83.19
N GLU A 109 -41.72 -70.23 -83.85
CA GLU A 109 -42.56 -69.20 -84.46
C GLU A 109 -42.90 -69.55 -85.92
N GLY A 110 -41.99 -70.23 -86.61
CA GLY A 110 -42.18 -70.70 -87.97
C GLY A 110 -40.87 -70.97 -88.69
N ASP A 111 -40.96 -71.73 -89.78
CA ASP A 111 -39.81 -72.07 -90.61
C ASP A 111 -39.51 -71.01 -91.68
N VAL A 112 -38.22 -70.87 -91.98
CA VAL A 112 -37.65 -69.94 -92.95
C VAL A 112 -36.62 -70.66 -93.82
N LEU A 113 -36.37 -70.10 -95.00
CA LEU A 113 -35.28 -70.53 -95.88
C LEU A 113 -34.25 -69.42 -95.98
N ILE A 114 -33.00 -69.75 -95.71
CA ILE A 114 -31.87 -68.82 -95.62
C ILE A 114 -31.06 -68.94 -96.93
N PRO A 115 -30.69 -67.81 -97.57
CA PRO A 115 -29.74 -67.80 -98.69
C PRO A 115 -28.41 -68.45 -98.31
N LEU A 116 -27.76 -69.15 -99.24
CA LEU A 116 -26.48 -69.80 -98.95
C LEU A 116 -25.35 -68.78 -98.66
N SER A 117 -25.45 -67.55 -99.18
CA SER A 117 -24.63 -66.38 -98.76
C SER A 117 -24.74 -66.03 -97.26
N LEU A 118 -25.84 -66.43 -96.61
CA LEU A 118 -26.16 -66.14 -95.22
C LEU A 118 -26.08 -67.38 -94.31
N MET A 119 -25.48 -68.50 -94.74
CA MET A 119 -25.35 -69.71 -93.87
C MET A 119 -24.79 -69.39 -92.48
N HIS A 120 -23.82 -68.48 -92.41
CA HIS A 120 -23.13 -68.04 -91.21
C HIS A 120 -24.02 -67.34 -90.16
N ILE A 121 -25.31 -67.09 -90.43
CA ILE A 121 -26.27 -66.54 -89.43
C ILE A 121 -27.17 -67.62 -88.80
N ALA A 122 -27.22 -68.81 -89.39
CA ALA A 122 -28.01 -69.93 -88.88
C ALA A 122 -27.28 -70.57 -87.69
N VAL A 123 -27.93 -70.73 -86.54
CA VAL A 123 -27.33 -71.33 -85.34
C VAL A 123 -27.42 -72.86 -85.41
N PHE A 124 -26.28 -73.53 -85.38
CA PHE A 124 -26.17 -74.99 -85.41
C PHE A 124 -26.79 -75.62 -84.14
N PRO A 125 -27.53 -76.74 -84.23
CA PRO A 125 -28.36 -77.25 -83.13
C PRO A 125 -27.63 -78.21 -82.17
N ASN A 126 -26.34 -78.00 -81.90
CA ASN A 126 -25.52 -78.89 -81.06
C ASN A 126 -25.74 -78.73 -79.54
N ALA A 127 -26.11 -77.54 -79.06
CA ALA A 127 -26.19 -77.21 -77.63
C ALA A 127 -27.59 -76.74 -77.18
N GLN A 128 -28.65 -77.48 -77.53
CA GLN A 128 -30.05 -77.06 -77.29
C GLN A 128 -30.45 -76.89 -75.81
N SER A 129 -29.67 -77.42 -74.86
CA SER A 129 -29.88 -77.24 -73.41
C SER A 129 -29.09 -76.06 -72.82
N ASP A 130 -28.32 -75.34 -73.64
CA ASP A 130 -27.46 -74.26 -73.19
C ASP A 130 -28.25 -72.94 -73.01
N LYS A 131 -27.89 -72.17 -71.97
CA LYS A 131 -28.54 -70.88 -71.66
C LYS A 131 -28.28 -69.84 -72.76
N VAL A 132 -27.09 -69.84 -73.35
CA VAL A 132 -26.70 -69.01 -74.49
C VAL A 132 -27.54 -69.38 -75.70
N PHE A 133 -27.71 -70.68 -75.98
CA PHE A 133 -28.58 -71.14 -77.07
C PHE A 133 -30.02 -70.62 -76.90
N HIS A 134 -30.60 -70.78 -75.70
CA HIS A 134 -31.93 -70.23 -75.41
C HIS A 134 -31.99 -68.70 -75.53
N ALA A 135 -30.99 -67.96 -75.04
CA ALA A 135 -30.93 -66.51 -75.17
C ALA A 135 -30.85 -66.05 -76.63
N LEU A 136 -30.05 -66.71 -77.46
CA LEU A 136 -29.98 -66.46 -78.91
C LEU A 136 -31.34 -66.69 -79.59
N MET A 137 -32.04 -67.78 -79.25
CA MET A 137 -33.37 -68.06 -79.82
C MET A 137 -34.42 -67.04 -79.36
N LYS A 138 -34.42 -66.63 -78.09
CA LYS A 138 -35.28 -65.54 -77.57
C LYS A 138 -35.02 -64.21 -78.28
N ALA A 139 -33.74 -63.91 -78.55
CA ALA A 139 -33.31 -62.72 -79.28
C ALA A 139 -33.72 -62.73 -80.76
N GLY A 140 -34.23 -63.86 -81.27
CA GLY A 140 -34.75 -64.02 -82.63
C GLY A 140 -33.78 -64.67 -83.62
N CYS A 141 -32.60 -65.14 -83.17
CA CYS A 141 -31.66 -65.85 -84.04
C CYS A 141 -32.31 -67.11 -84.64
N ILE A 142 -31.88 -67.49 -85.84
CA ILE A 142 -32.51 -68.58 -86.59
C ILE A 142 -31.73 -69.87 -86.32
N GLN A 143 -32.37 -70.93 -85.83
CA GLN A 143 -31.73 -72.24 -85.72
C GLN A 143 -31.66 -72.94 -87.09
N LEU A 144 -30.58 -73.65 -87.39
CA LEU A 144 -30.51 -74.55 -88.53
C LEU A 144 -31.43 -75.76 -88.33
N ALA A 145 -32.35 -76.01 -89.28
CA ALA A 145 -33.28 -77.14 -89.23
C ALA A 145 -32.63 -78.40 -89.83
N LEU A 146 -31.57 -78.91 -89.18
CA LEU A 146 -30.73 -80.00 -89.69
C LEU A 146 -31.51 -81.27 -90.08
N ASN A 147 -32.56 -81.60 -89.33
CA ASN A 147 -33.49 -82.71 -89.60
C ASN A 147 -34.28 -82.58 -90.92
N LYS A 148 -34.29 -81.38 -91.52
CA LYS A 148 -34.91 -81.06 -92.80
C LYS A 148 -33.88 -80.98 -93.95
N ILE A 149 -32.61 -81.22 -93.66
CA ILE A 149 -31.48 -81.24 -94.61
C ILE A 149 -31.01 -82.68 -94.84
N CYS A 150 -30.58 -83.36 -93.78
CA CYS A 150 -29.94 -84.67 -93.85
C CYS A 150 -30.18 -85.52 -92.59
N SER A 151 -29.78 -86.79 -92.62
CA SER A 151 -29.64 -87.62 -91.42
C SER A 151 -28.47 -87.14 -90.55
N LYS A 152 -28.46 -87.54 -89.26
CA LYS A 152 -27.41 -87.17 -88.30
C LYS A 152 -26.02 -87.70 -88.69
N ASP A 153 -25.97 -88.81 -89.42
CA ASP A 153 -24.74 -89.50 -89.82
C ASP A 153 -24.23 -89.07 -91.22
N SER A 154 -24.79 -87.99 -91.79
CA SER A 154 -24.39 -87.49 -93.11
C SER A 154 -23.04 -86.78 -93.07
N ALA A 155 -22.21 -87.01 -94.10
CA ALA A 155 -20.95 -86.29 -94.32
C ALA A 155 -21.12 -84.75 -94.47
N LEU A 156 -22.33 -84.24 -94.69
CA LEU A 156 -22.62 -82.81 -94.68
C LEU A 156 -22.63 -82.19 -93.28
N VAL A 157 -22.83 -82.97 -92.21
CA VAL A 157 -23.02 -82.43 -90.85
C VAL A 157 -21.80 -81.63 -90.35
N PRO A 158 -20.53 -82.11 -90.50
CA PRO A 158 -19.35 -81.32 -90.14
C PRO A 158 -19.20 -80.06 -90.99
N LEU A 159 -19.46 -80.15 -92.30
CA LEU A 159 -19.37 -78.99 -93.21
C LEU A 159 -20.38 -77.91 -92.83
N LEU A 160 -21.64 -78.28 -92.61
CA LEU A 160 -22.68 -77.36 -92.14
C LEU A 160 -22.29 -76.74 -90.79
N SER A 161 -21.73 -77.51 -89.86
CA SER A 161 -21.25 -76.99 -88.57
C SER A 161 -20.14 -75.94 -88.70
N CYS A 162 -19.26 -76.05 -89.71
CA CYS A 162 -18.20 -75.08 -89.97
C CYS A 162 -18.69 -73.81 -90.71
N HIS A 163 -19.70 -73.90 -91.57
CA HIS A 163 -20.22 -72.76 -92.35
C HIS A 163 -21.44 -72.05 -91.73
N THR A 164 -21.97 -72.58 -90.62
CA THR A 164 -23.08 -71.99 -89.86
C THR A 164 -22.58 -71.47 -88.51
N ALA A 165 -23.38 -70.65 -87.83
CA ALA A 165 -23.02 -70.12 -86.52
C ALA A 165 -23.05 -71.22 -85.46
N ASN A 166 -21.94 -71.47 -84.77
CA ASN A 166 -21.82 -72.54 -83.79
C ASN A 166 -21.37 -71.95 -82.44
N ILE A 167 -21.99 -72.39 -81.34
CA ILE A 167 -21.63 -71.99 -79.97
C ILE A 167 -20.19 -72.39 -79.61
N ASP A 168 -19.62 -73.40 -80.27
CA ASP A 168 -18.19 -73.75 -80.17
C ASP A 168 -17.27 -72.74 -80.90
N SER A 169 -17.84 -71.81 -81.68
CA SER A 169 -17.14 -70.80 -82.50
C SER A 169 -17.67 -69.38 -82.20
N PRO A 170 -17.13 -68.71 -81.17
CA PRO A 170 -17.59 -67.40 -80.69
C PRO A 170 -17.71 -66.32 -81.78
N THR A 171 -16.74 -66.28 -82.70
CA THR A 171 -16.71 -65.32 -83.83
C THR A 171 -17.90 -65.53 -84.78
N SER A 172 -18.37 -66.77 -84.94
CA SER A 172 -19.52 -67.08 -85.80
C SER A 172 -20.85 -66.64 -85.15
N ILE A 173 -21.01 -66.88 -83.84
CA ILE A 173 -22.15 -66.39 -83.06
C ILE A 173 -22.18 -64.87 -83.03
N LEU A 174 -21.03 -64.22 -82.85
CA LEU A 174 -20.93 -62.77 -82.86
C LEU A 174 -21.38 -62.17 -84.20
N LYS A 175 -20.99 -62.78 -85.32
CA LYS A 175 -21.44 -62.39 -86.68
C LYS A 175 -22.93 -62.63 -86.91
N ALA A 176 -23.47 -63.75 -86.43
CA ALA A 176 -24.90 -64.04 -86.51
C ALA A 176 -25.75 -63.02 -85.73
N VAL A 177 -25.37 -62.74 -84.47
CA VAL A 177 -26.03 -61.72 -83.63
C VAL A 177 -25.90 -60.34 -84.25
N HIS A 178 -24.73 -59.97 -84.79
CA HIS A 178 -24.51 -58.71 -85.48
C HIS A 178 -25.44 -58.51 -86.67
N TYR A 179 -25.59 -59.54 -87.52
CA TYR A 179 -26.53 -59.49 -88.64
C TYR A 179 -27.98 -59.25 -88.16
N MET A 180 -28.39 -59.92 -87.08
CA MET A 180 -29.71 -59.73 -86.47
C MET A 180 -29.91 -58.30 -85.93
N VAL A 181 -28.87 -57.70 -85.35
CA VAL A 181 -28.89 -56.29 -84.90
C VAL A 181 -28.94 -55.33 -86.09
N GLN A 182 -28.11 -55.52 -87.13
CA GLN A 182 -28.10 -54.69 -88.34
C GLN A 182 -29.43 -54.71 -89.09
N THR A 183 -30.08 -55.87 -89.18
CA THR A 183 -31.39 -56.01 -89.83
C THR A 183 -32.57 -55.61 -88.94
N SER A 184 -32.32 -55.09 -87.73
CA SER A 184 -33.35 -54.73 -86.74
C SER A 184 -34.30 -55.89 -86.38
N THR A 185 -33.80 -57.13 -86.44
CA THR A 185 -34.54 -58.35 -86.09
C THR A 185 -34.16 -58.94 -84.74
N PHE A 186 -33.16 -58.37 -84.06
CA PHE A 186 -32.77 -58.69 -82.68
C PHE A 186 -33.78 -58.12 -81.68
N ARG A 187 -34.50 -59.01 -80.96
CA ARG A 187 -35.64 -58.69 -80.10
C ARG A 187 -35.23 -58.43 -78.64
N THR A 188 -34.76 -57.22 -78.34
CA THR A 188 -34.35 -56.85 -76.97
C THR A 188 -35.50 -56.94 -75.96
N GLU A 189 -36.73 -56.64 -76.38
CA GLU A 189 -37.94 -56.64 -75.56
C GLU A 189 -38.46 -58.04 -75.17
N LYS A 190 -37.82 -59.11 -75.66
CA LYS A 190 -38.11 -60.52 -75.33
C LYS A 190 -37.07 -61.16 -74.40
N LEU A 191 -36.01 -60.44 -74.07
CA LEU A 191 -34.92 -60.89 -73.21
C LEU A 191 -35.13 -60.39 -71.78
N VAL A 192 -34.87 -61.24 -70.79
CA VAL A 192 -34.75 -60.82 -69.38
C VAL A 192 -33.28 -60.56 -69.04
N GLU A 193 -33.01 -59.94 -67.88
CA GLU A 193 -31.65 -59.60 -67.44
C GLU A 193 -30.68 -60.79 -67.53
N ASN A 194 -31.08 -61.96 -67.03
CA ASN A 194 -30.30 -63.20 -67.11
C ASN A 194 -29.94 -63.63 -68.55
N ASP A 195 -30.75 -63.28 -69.55
CA ASP A 195 -30.46 -63.63 -70.96
C ASP A 195 -29.38 -62.69 -71.54
N PHE A 196 -29.44 -61.39 -71.22
CA PHE A 196 -28.38 -60.43 -71.57
C PHE A 196 -27.06 -60.78 -70.87
N GLU A 197 -27.11 -61.11 -69.58
CA GLU A 197 -25.95 -61.55 -68.80
C GLU A 197 -25.35 -62.83 -69.37
N ALA A 198 -26.16 -63.82 -69.77
CA ALA A 198 -25.68 -65.05 -70.41
C ALA A 198 -24.95 -64.79 -71.75
N LEU A 199 -25.49 -63.92 -72.61
CA LEU A 199 -24.86 -63.55 -73.88
C LEU A 199 -23.54 -62.81 -73.67
N LEU A 200 -23.49 -61.84 -72.76
CA LEU A 200 -22.26 -61.10 -72.46
C LEU A 200 -21.21 -61.97 -71.76
N MET A 201 -21.62 -62.84 -70.84
CA MET A 201 -20.74 -63.81 -70.19
C MET A 201 -20.12 -64.79 -71.20
N TYR A 202 -20.91 -65.28 -72.16
CA TYR A 202 -20.41 -66.15 -73.23
C TYR A 202 -19.28 -65.48 -74.03
N PHE A 203 -19.45 -64.21 -74.41
CA PHE A 203 -18.39 -63.47 -75.09
C PHE A 203 -17.21 -63.15 -74.14
N ASN A 204 -17.44 -62.86 -72.86
CA ASN A 204 -16.39 -62.64 -71.86
C ASN A 204 -15.49 -63.89 -71.69
N CYS A 205 -16.07 -65.08 -71.51
CA CYS A 205 -15.34 -66.34 -71.36
C CYS A 205 -14.56 -66.75 -72.63
N ASN A 206 -14.83 -66.12 -73.77
CA ASN A 206 -14.26 -66.45 -75.08
C ASN A 206 -13.45 -65.30 -75.71
N LEU A 207 -13.06 -64.29 -74.91
CA LEU A 207 -12.38 -63.09 -75.40
C LEU A 207 -11.13 -63.37 -76.24
N SER A 208 -10.34 -64.39 -75.90
CA SER A 208 -9.15 -64.82 -76.65
C SER A 208 -9.43 -65.11 -78.14
N HIS A 209 -10.65 -65.51 -78.49
CA HIS A 209 -11.08 -65.80 -79.86
C HIS A 209 -11.73 -64.59 -80.57
N LEU A 210 -11.87 -63.45 -79.88
CA LEU A 210 -12.61 -62.25 -80.32
C LEU A 210 -11.74 -60.98 -80.30
N MET A 211 -10.44 -61.15 -80.57
CA MET A 211 -9.42 -60.09 -80.48
C MET A 211 -9.24 -59.24 -81.75
N SER A 212 -10.01 -59.47 -82.82
CA SER A 212 -9.90 -58.62 -84.01
C SER A 212 -10.58 -57.27 -83.79
N GLN A 213 -10.08 -56.22 -84.46
CA GLN A 213 -10.70 -54.88 -84.34
C GLN A 213 -12.16 -54.85 -84.80
N ASP A 214 -12.55 -55.73 -85.72
CA ASP A 214 -13.94 -55.79 -86.19
C ASP A 214 -14.84 -56.54 -85.20
N ASP A 215 -14.35 -57.60 -84.54
CA ASP A 215 -15.08 -58.25 -83.44
C ASP A 215 -15.35 -57.26 -82.29
N ILE A 216 -14.36 -56.45 -81.91
CA ILE A 216 -14.51 -55.42 -80.86
C ILE A 216 -15.53 -54.35 -81.28
N LYS A 217 -15.53 -53.88 -82.54
CA LYS A 217 -16.56 -52.95 -83.07
C LYS A 217 -17.96 -53.59 -83.01
N ILE A 218 -18.06 -54.86 -83.38
CA ILE A 218 -19.32 -55.61 -83.37
C ILE A 218 -19.82 -55.78 -81.94
N LEU A 219 -18.98 -56.18 -80.98
CA LEU A 219 -19.35 -56.27 -79.56
C LEU A 219 -19.91 -54.93 -79.06
N LYS A 220 -19.24 -53.80 -79.34
CA LYS A 220 -19.77 -52.46 -79.01
C LYS A 220 -21.15 -52.16 -79.63
N SER A 221 -21.45 -52.72 -80.79
CA SER A 221 -22.73 -52.52 -81.48
C SER A 221 -23.91 -53.28 -80.84
N LEU A 222 -23.63 -54.28 -79.98
CA LEU A 222 -24.66 -55.10 -79.36
C LEU A 222 -25.52 -54.29 -78.38
N PRO A 223 -26.87 -54.37 -78.44
CA PRO A 223 -27.77 -53.66 -77.54
C PRO A 223 -27.95 -54.41 -76.21
N CYS A 224 -26.86 -54.90 -75.63
CA CYS A 224 -26.86 -55.80 -74.47
C CYS A 224 -26.28 -55.17 -73.19
N TYR A 225 -25.76 -53.95 -73.24
CA TYR A 225 -25.12 -53.30 -72.09
C TYR A 225 -26.15 -52.54 -71.25
N LYS A 226 -26.22 -52.83 -69.95
CA LYS A 226 -27.16 -52.20 -69.02
C LYS A 226 -26.64 -50.83 -68.57
N SER A 227 -27.41 -49.78 -68.81
CA SER A 227 -27.12 -48.42 -68.34
C SER A 227 -27.55 -48.19 -66.91
N ILE A 228 -27.02 -47.14 -66.27
CA ILE A 228 -27.43 -46.70 -64.93
C ILE A 228 -28.90 -46.22 -64.85
N SER A 229 -29.60 -46.03 -65.97
CA SER A 229 -31.06 -45.80 -66.00
C SER A 229 -31.88 -47.10 -66.08
N GLY A 230 -31.22 -48.26 -66.03
CA GLY A 230 -31.83 -49.60 -66.14
C GLY A 230 -32.13 -50.04 -67.58
N ARG A 231 -31.89 -49.20 -68.60
CA ARG A 231 -32.14 -49.53 -70.01
C ARG A 231 -30.95 -50.25 -70.63
N TYR A 232 -31.21 -51.27 -71.46
CA TYR A 232 -30.19 -51.92 -72.29
C TYR A 232 -29.92 -51.11 -73.57
N MET A 233 -28.65 -50.97 -73.93
CA MET A 233 -28.20 -50.11 -75.02
C MET A 233 -26.93 -50.61 -75.71
N SER A 234 -26.68 -50.10 -76.92
CA SER A 234 -25.40 -50.24 -77.62
C SER A 234 -24.45 -49.12 -77.21
N ILE A 235 -23.17 -49.45 -77.04
CA ILE A 235 -22.12 -48.52 -76.64
C ILE A 235 -21.33 -47.94 -77.83
N ALA A 236 -21.50 -48.47 -79.04
CA ALA A 236 -20.78 -48.04 -80.24
C ALA A 236 -20.98 -46.56 -80.65
N LYS A 237 -22.04 -45.90 -80.15
CA LYS A 237 -22.36 -44.50 -80.47
C LYS A 237 -21.72 -43.48 -79.51
N PHE A 238 -21.00 -43.92 -78.48
CA PHE A 238 -20.46 -43.06 -77.43
C PHE A 238 -18.94 -42.94 -77.54
N GLY A 239 -18.41 -41.74 -77.29
CA GLY A 239 -16.97 -41.48 -77.36
C GLY A 239 -16.22 -42.01 -76.13
N THR A 240 -16.90 -42.14 -74.99
CA THR A 240 -16.35 -42.75 -73.77
C THR A 240 -17.44 -43.51 -73.04
N CYS A 241 -17.14 -44.70 -72.56
CA CYS A 241 -18.09 -45.52 -71.81
C CYS A 241 -17.57 -45.69 -70.39
N TYR A 242 -18.31 -45.19 -69.41
CA TYR A 242 -17.97 -45.30 -68.00
C TYR A 242 -18.72 -46.48 -67.37
N VAL A 243 -18.04 -47.27 -66.54
CA VAL A 243 -18.64 -48.32 -65.72
C VAL A 243 -18.70 -47.81 -64.29
N LEU A 244 -19.90 -47.62 -63.76
CA LEU A 244 -20.11 -47.03 -62.45
C LEU A 244 -19.99 -48.09 -61.35
N THR A 245 -18.95 -47.98 -60.52
CA THR A 245 -18.61 -48.98 -59.48
C THR A 245 -19.51 -48.95 -58.25
N LYS A 246 -20.30 -47.88 -58.07
CA LYS A 246 -21.22 -47.69 -56.93
C LYS A 246 -22.52 -47.03 -57.39
N SER A 247 -23.66 -47.60 -57.00
CA SER A 247 -24.98 -47.10 -57.40
C SER A 247 -25.24 -45.67 -56.90
N ILE A 248 -25.67 -44.80 -57.82
CA ILE A 248 -26.20 -43.46 -57.53
C ILE A 248 -27.73 -43.47 -57.59
N PRO A 249 -28.43 -42.48 -56.99
CA PRO A 249 -29.90 -42.39 -57.06
C PRO A 249 -30.39 -42.35 -58.51
N SER A 250 -31.49 -43.06 -58.80
CA SER A 250 -32.11 -43.11 -60.12
C SER A 250 -32.93 -41.87 -60.48
N ALA A 251 -33.10 -40.93 -59.54
CA ALA A 251 -33.88 -39.71 -59.69
C ALA A 251 -33.42 -38.89 -60.90
N GLU A 252 -34.25 -38.82 -61.95
CA GLU A 252 -34.00 -38.02 -63.16
C GLU A 252 -32.62 -38.24 -63.84
N VAL A 253 -32.00 -39.42 -63.66
CA VAL A 253 -30.66 -39.74 -64.22
C VAL A 253 -30.57 -39.52 -65.73
N GLU A 254 -31.69 -39.73 -66.43
CA GLU A 254 -31.80 -39.47 -67.87
C GLU A 254 -31.53 -38.00 -68.23
N LYS A 255 -31.91 -37.02 -67.40
CA LYS A 255 -31.77 -35.58 -67.74
C LYS A 255 -30.32 -35.12 -67.86
N TRP A 256 -29.42 -35.61 -66.99
CA TRP A 256 -28.01 -35.20 -67.01
C TRP A 256 -27.14 -36.08 -67.93
N THR A 257 -27.57 -37.33 -68.20
CA THR A 257 -26.91 -38.28 -69.13
C THR A 257 -27.29 -38.09 -70.61
N GLN A 258 -28.53 -37.68 -70.93
CA GLN A 258 -28.99 -37.50 -72.34
C GLN A 258 -28.15 -36.50 -73.15
N SER A 259 -27.45 -35.57 -72.48
CA SER A 259 -26.65 -34.52 -73.09
C SER A 259 -25.12 -34.76 -72.99
N SER A 260 -24.67 -35.99 -72.72
CA SER A 260 -23.25 -36.35 -72.74
C SER A 260 -22.89 -37.23 -73.93
N SER A 261 -21.71 -37.02 -74.50
CA SER A 261 -21.05 -37.91 -75.46
C SER A 261 -20.58 -39.24 -74.85
N SER A 262 -21.01 -39.53 -73.62
CA SER A 262 -20.53 -40.61 -72.78
C SER A 262 -21.68 -41.49 -72.32
N ALA A 263 -21.50 -42.81 -72.33
CA ALA A 263 -22.42 -43.76 -71.74
C ALA A 263 -22.03 -44.04 -70.28
N PHE A 264 -23.01 -44.27 -69.41
CA PHE A 264 -22.80 -44.70 -68.03
C PHE A 264 -23.48 -46.05 -67.82
N LEU A 265 -22.69 -47.07 -67.55
CA LEU A 265 -23.09 -48.47 -67.42
C LEU A 265 -23.12 -48.90 -65.96
N GLU A 266 -24.01 -49.83 -65.63
CA GLU A 266 -24.04 -50.51 -64.33
C GLU A 266 -22.87 -51.51 -64.26
N GLU A 267 -22.08 -51.49 -63.18
CA GLU A 267 -21.02 -52.49 -63.01
C GLU A 267 -21.58 -53.90 -62.82
N LYS A 268 -21.17 -54.79 -63.71
CA LYS A 268 -21.29 -56.24 -63.53
C LYS A 268 -19.88 -56.81 -63.34
N VAL A 269 -19.52 -57.09 -62.08
CA VAL A 269 -18.13 -57.43 -61.67
C VAL A 269 -17.53 -58.57 -62.50
N TYR A 270 -18.34 -59.55 -62.92
CA TYR A 270 -17.92 -60.70 -63.72
C TYR A 270 -17.71 -60.39 -65.23
N LEU A 271 -18.00 -59.17 -65.70
CA LEU A 271 -17.73 -58.71 -67.08
C LEU A 271 -16.53 -57.76 -67.17
N LYS A 272 -15.71 -57.66 -66.11
CA LYS A 272 -14.60 -56.71 -66.03
C LYS A 272 -13.63 -56.83 -67.21
N GLU A 273 -13.23 -58.04 -67.59
CA GLU A 273 -12.32 -58.30 -68.71
C GLU A 273 -12.92 -57.84 -70.05
N LEU A 274 -14.21 -58.11 -70.27
CA LEU A 274 -14.95 -57.61 -71.44
C LEU A 274 -15.01 -56.07 -71.46
N TYR A 275 -15.22 -55.42 -70.32
CA TYR A 275 -15.21 -53.95 -70.25
C TYR A 275 -13.83 -53.36 -70.56
N GLU A 276 -12.75 -53.97 -70.08
CA GLU A 276 -11.37 -53.56 -70.38
C GLU A 276 -11.06 -53.69 -71.89
N VAL A 277 -11.41 -54.83 -72.52
CA VAL A 277 -11.25 -55.04 -73.97
C VAL A 277 -12.06 -54.04 -74.80
N LEU A 278 -13.25 -53.65 -74.33
CA LEU A 278 -14.08 -52.64 -74.99
C LEU A 278 -13.59 -51.21 -74.74
N GLY A 279 -12.60 -50.98 -73.88
CA GLY A 279 -12.12 -49.65 -73.51
C GLY A 279 -13.14 -48.85 -72.69
N CYS A 280 -13.96 -49.55 -71.89
CA CYS A 280 -14.83 -48.92 -70.91
C CYS A 280 -14.01 -48.58 -69.65
N VAL A 281 -14.17 -47.37 -69.10
CA VAL A 281 -13.38 -46.85 -67.98
C VAL A 281 -14.17 -47.00 -66.68
N PRO A 282 -13.66 -47.66 -65.63
CA PRO A 282 -14.33 -47.67 -64.33
C PRO A 282 -14.31 -46.26 -63.70
N VAL A 283 -15.43 -45.85 -63.12
CA VAL A 283 -15.59 -44.53 -62.47
C VAL A 283 -16.31 -44.67 -61.12
N ASP A 284 -15.86 -43.88 -60.14
CA ASP A 284 -16.46 -43.82 -58.80
C ASP A 284 -17.70 -42.90 -58.76
N ASP A 285 -18.60 -43.11 -57.80
CA ASP A 285 -19.80 -42.27 -57.64
C ASP A 285 -19.45 -40.79 -57.47
N LEU A 286 -18.42 -40.48 -56.69
CA LEU A 286 -18.01 -39.11 -56.37
C LEU A 286 -17.45 -38.36 -57.59
N GLU A 287 -16.72 -39.07 -58.46
CA GLU A 287 -16.17 -38.50 -59.68
C GLU A 287 -17.27 -38.19 -60.71
N VAL A 288 -18.30 -39.04 -60.80
CA VAL A 288 -19.49 -38.77 -61.63
C VAL A 288 -20.24 -37.54 -61.11
N TYR A 289 -20.39 -37.40 -59.79
CA TYR A 289 -20.97 -36.19 -59.21
C TYR A 289 -20.16 -34.95 -59.57
N LEU A 290 -18.84 -34.97 -59.39
CA LEU A 290 -17.97 -33.83 -59.62
C LEU A 290 -17.93 -33.39 -61.10
N LYS A 291 -17.72 -34.34 -62.02
CA LYS A 291 -17.43 -34.04 -63.44
C LYS A 291 -18.67 -34.00 -64.34
N HIS A 292 -19.76 -34.68 -63.98
CA HIS A 292 -20.89 -34.88 -64.89
C HIS A 292 -22.26 -34.44 -64.33
N LEU A 293 -22.55 -34.69 -63.05
CA LEU A 293 -23.86 -34.39 -62.47
C LEU A 293 -23.94 -32.96 -61.89
N LEU A 294 -23.05 -32.57 -60.98
CA LEU A 294 -23.08 -31.24 -60.35
C LEU A 294 -23.02 -30.08 -61.35
N PRO A 295 -22.25 -30.13 -62.46
CA PRO A 295 -22.30 -29.08 -63.48
C PRO A 295 -23.66 -28.91 -64.18
N LYS A 296 -24.55 -29.91 -64.08
CA LYS A 296 -25.88 -29.95 -64.72
C LYS A 296 -27.03 -30.01 -63.71
N ILE A 297 -26.75 -29.97 -62.40
CA ILE A 297 -27.73 -30.21 -61.33
C ILE A 297 -28.90 -29.22 -61.36
N GLU A 298 -28.68 -28.00 -61.85
CA GLU A 298 -29.72 -26.98 -61.98
C GLU A 298 -30.85 -27.36 -62.95
N ASN A 299 -30.62 -28.32 -63.86
CA ASN A 299 -31.63 -28.85 -64.79
C ASN A 299 -32.56 -29.90 -64.15
N LEU A 300 -32.26 -30.36 -62.94
CA LEU A 300 -33.06 -31.35 -62.21
C LEU A 300 -34.22 -30.67 -61.46
N SER A 301 -35.31 -31.41 -61.23
CA SER A 301 -36.39 -30.97 -60.36
C SER A 301 -35.91 -30.81 -58.91
N TYR A 302 -36.61 -30.00 -58.11
CA TYR A 302 -36.21 -29.73 -56.73
C TYR A 302 -36.09 -31.01 -55.89
N ASP A 303 -37.00 -31.96 -56.06
CA ASP A 303 -36.99 -33.22 -55.30
C ASP A 303 -35.83 -34.12 -55.74
N ALA A 304 -35.51 -34.18 -57.04
CA ALA A 304 -34.31 -34.87 -57.53
C ALA A 304 -33.01 -34.22 -57.01
N LYS A 305 -32.93 -32.88 -56.94
CA LYS A 305 -31.79 -32.19 -56.31
C LYS A 305 -31.64 -32.59 -54.84
N LEU A 306 -32.74 -32.75 -54.10
CA LEU A 306 -32.71 -33.22 -52.71
C LEU A 306 -32.23 -34.67 -52.61
N GLU A 307 -32.76 -35.61 -53.39
CA GLU A 307 -32.31 -37.01 -53.36
C GLU A 307 -30.81 -37.16 -53.63
N HIS A 308 -30.30 -36.45 -54.63
CA HIS A 308 -28.86 -36.40 -54.93
C HIS A 308 -28.03 -35.76 -53.80
N LEU A 309 -28.51 -34.67 -53.19
CA LEU A 309 -27.83 -34.03 -52.06
C LEU A 309 -27.81 -34.94 -50.82
N ILE A 310 -28.88 -35.68 -50.54
CA ILE A 310 -28.98 -36.63 -49.43
C ILE A 310 -27.97 -37.77 -49.63
N TYR A 311 -27.88 -38.31 -50.85
CA TYR A 311 -26.89 -39.32 -51.21
C TYR A 311 -25.46 -38.80 -51.03
N LEU A 312 -25.13 -37.63 -51.62
CA LEU A 312 -23.82 -37.00 -51.49
C LEU A 312 -23.45 -36.76 -50.03
N LYS A 313 -24.36 -36.20 -49.23
CA LYS A 313 -24.15 -35.96 -47.79
C LYS A 313 -23.79 -37.25 -47.07
N ASN A 314 -24.56 -38.33 -47.28
CA ASN A 314 -24.29 -39.62 -46.63
C ASN A 314 -22.95 -40.24 -47.09
N ARG A 315 -22.61 -40.13 -48.38
CA ARG A 315 -21.33 -40.63 -48.92
C ARG A 315 -20.15 -39.82 -48.38
N LEU A 316 -20.21 -38.49 -48.41
CA LEU A 316 -19.16 -37.61 -47.91
C LEU A 316 -18.95 -37.74 -46.40
N SER A 317 -20.01 -38.03 -45.62
CA SER A 317 -19.91 -38.39 -44.20
C SER A 317 -19.29 -39.78 -43.95
N SER A 318 -19.30 -40.70 -44.93
CA SER A 318 -18.72 -42.05 -44.80
C SER A 318 -17.23 -42.14 -45.15
N ILE A 319 -16.60 -41.03 -45.55
CA ILE A 319 -15.19 -40.97 -45.95
C ILE A 319 -14.40 -40.37 -44.79
N GLU A 320 -13.61 -41.18 -44.11
CA GLU A 320 -12.84 -40.76 -42.93
C GLU A 320 -11.64 -39.87 -43.30
N GLU A 321 -11.01 -40.10 -44.46
CA GLU A 321 -9.86 -39.32 -44.92
C GLU A 321 -10.25 -38.00 -45.63
N LEU A 322 -9.30 -37.05 -45.66
CA LEU A 322 -9.35 -35.88 -46.51
C LEU A 322 -8.84 -36.26 -47.91
N SER A 323 -9.70 -36.16 -48.92
CA SER A 323 -9.33 -36.38 -50.32
C SER A 323 -9.60 -35.13 -51.14
N GLU A 324 -8.76 -34.87 -52.14
CA GLU A 324 -8.89 -33.70 -53.03
C GLU A 324 -10.29 -33.63 -53.69
N ILE A 325 -10.86 -34.79 -54.04
CA ILE A 325 -12.22 -34.91 -54.59
C ILE A 325 -13.28 -34.44 -53.57
N LYS A 326 -13.10 -34.73 -52.26
CA LYS A 326 -14.02 -34.31 -51.20
C LYS A 326 -14.04 -32.79 -51.05
N GLU A 327 -12.88 -32.13 -51.14
CA GLU A 327 -12.77 -30.67 -51.12
C GLU A 327 -13.38 -30.02 -52.37
N GLN A 328 -13.03 -30.52 -53.57
CA GLN A 328 -13.60 -30.02 -54.83
C GLN A 328 -15.12 -30.21 -54.90
N LEU A 329 -15.67 -31.29 -54.32
CA LEU A 329 -17.11 -31.50 -54.20
C LEU A 329 -17.76 -30.48 -53.26
N PHE A 330 -17.17 -30.18 -52.10
CA PHE A 330 -17.68 -29.14 -51.20
C PHE A 330 -17.65 -27.74 -51.84
N GLU A 331 -16.59 -27.39 -52.59
CA GLU A 331 -16.51 -26.14 -53.37
C GLU A 331 -17.66 -26.03 -54.40
N LYS A 332 -17.93 -27.10 -55.16
CA LYS A 332 -19.08 -27.10 -56.09
C LYS A 332 -20.42 -26.99 -55.35
N LEU A 333 -20.57 -27.67 -54.22
CA LEU A 333 -21.81 -27.66 -53.43
C LEU A 333 -22.05 -26.30 -52.74
N GLU A 334 -21.02 -25.52 -52.42
CA GLU A 334 -21.15 -24.13 -51.92
C GLU A 334 -21.88 -23.23 -52.94
N SER A 335 -21.76 -23.54 -54.23
CA SER A 335 -22.42 -22.79 -55.31
C SER A 335 -23.89 -23.19 -55.55
N LEU A 336 -24.37 -24.29 -54.95
CA LEU A 336 -25.66 -24.92 -55.25
C LEU A 336 -26.88 -24.10 -54.75
N LEU A 337 -27.89 -23.93 -55.61
CA LEU A 337 -29.14 -23.25 -55.27
C LEU A 337 -30.19 -24.26 -54.75
N ILE A 338 -30.18 -24.52 -53.44
CA ILE A 338 -31.03 -25.57 -52.83
C ILE A 338 -31.92 -25.12 -51.66
N ILE A 339 -31.64 -24.00 -50.99
CA ILE A 339 -32.45 -23.54 -49.85
C ILE A 339 -33.38 -22.43 -50.33
N HIS A 340 -34.68 -22.54 -50.05
CA HIS A 340 -35.64 -21.47 -50.30
C HIS A 340 -35.49 -20.36 -49.24
N ASP A 341 -35.45 -19.10 -49.66
CA ASP A 341 -35.53 -17.93 -48.76
C ASP A 341 -36.98 -17.59 -48.36
N ALA A 342 -37.14 -16.57 -47.52
CA ALA A 342 -38.46 -16.11 -47.07
C ALA A 342 -39.39 -15.60 -48.20
N ASN A 343 -38.86 -15.33 -49.39
CA ASN A 343 -39.61 -14.95 -50.60
C ASN A 343 -39.78 -16.15 -51.56
N ASN A 344 -39.53 -17.37 -51.08
CA ASN A 344 -39.58 -18.62 -51.83
C ASN A 344 -38.62 -18.67 -53.04
N ARG A 345 -37.47 -17.97 -52.98
CA ARG A 345 -36.42 -18.03 -54.01
C ARG A 345 -35.29 -18.96 -53.56
N LEU A 346 -34.75 -19.78 -54.47
CA LEU A 346 -33.61 -20.63 -54.18
C LEU A 346 -32.33 -19.81 -53.97
N LYS A 347 -31.54 -20.21 -52.98
CA LYS A 347 -30.31 -19.58 -52.50
C LYS A 347 -29.26 -20.63 -52.10
N GLN A 348 -28.01 -20.19 -52.10
CA GLN A 348 -26.85 -20.92 -51.57
C GLN A 348 -26.85 -20.90 -50.03
N ALA A 349 -26.27 -21.91 -49.39
CA ALA A 349 -26.19 -22.01 -47.93
C ALA A 349 -25.48 -20.79 -47.29
N LYS A 350 -24.47 -20.21 -47.96
CA LYS A 350 -23.74 -19.02 -47.51
C LYS A 350 -24.53 -17.72 -47.41
N HIS A 351 -25.77 -17.70 -47.91
CA HIS A 351 -26.69 -16.58 -47.68
C HIS A 351 -27.28 -16.59 -46.26
N PHE A 352 -27.25 -17.75 -45.58
CA PHE A 352 -27.88 -17.98 -44.29
C PHE A 352 -26.86 -18.10 -43.14
N TYR A 353 -27.39 -18.04 -41.92
CA TYR A 353 -26.66 -18.22 -40.68
C TYR A 353 -27.15 -19.46 -39.93
N ASP A 354 -26.26 -20.05 -39.15
CA ASP A 354 -26.52 -21.24 -38.35
C ASP A 354 -27.28 -20.89 -37.07
N ARG A 355 -28.53 -21.36 -36.94
CA ARG A 355 -29.37 -21.11 -35.76
C ARG A 355 -28.86 -21.84 -34.50
N THR A 356 -28.02 -22.87 -34.62
CA THR A 356 -27.49 -23.59 -33.45
C THR A 356 -26.53 -22.74 -32.63
N VAL A 357 -25.93 -21.70 -33.24
CA VAL A 357 -25.07 -20.72 -32.57
C VAL A 357 -25.96 -19.62 -31.97
N ARG A 358 -26.25 -19.75 -30.66
CA ARG A 358 -27.30 -18.97 -29.96
C ARG A 358 -27.18 -17.46 -30.10
N VAL A 359 -25.96 -16.91 -30.20
CA VAL A 359 -25.76 -15.46 -30.33
C VAL A 359 -26.26 -14.90 -31.67
N PHE A 360 -26.33 -15.70 -32.74
CA PHE A 360 -26.96 -15.24 -33.98
C PHE A 360 -28.46 -14.99 -33.79
N GLU A 361 -29.17 -15.80 -33.00
CA GLU A 361 -30.63 -15.69 -32.78
C GLU A 361 -31.04 -14.34 -32.16
N VAL A 362 -30.16 -13.73 -31.36
CA VAL A 362 -30.38 -12.37 -30.80
C VAL A 362 -29.76 -11.25 -31.64
N MET A 363 -28.80 -11.56 -32.53
CA MET A 363 -28.13 -10.58 -33.39
C MET A 363 -28.88 -10.32 -34.71
N LEU A 364 -29.51 -11.35 -35.28
CA LEU A 364 -29.98 -11.38 -36.65
C LEU A 364 -31.50 -11.63 -36.75
N PRO A 365 -32.21 -10.99 -37.71
CA PRO A 365 -33.63 -11.24 -37.93
C PRO A 365 -33.88 -12.65 -38.52
N GLU A 366 -35.01 -13.27 -38.16
CA GLU A 366 -35.42 -14.64 -38.53
C GLU A 366 -35.23 -14.98 -40.02
N LYS A 367 -35.41 -14.00 -40.92
CA LYS A 367 -35.23 -14.13 -42.38
C LYS A 367 -33.81 -14.50 -42.86
N LEU A 368 -32.80 -14.43 -41.98
CA LEU A 368 -31.40 -14.79 -42.29
C LEU A 368 -31.04 -16.22 -41.87
N PHE A 369 -31.96 -16.97 -41.25
CA PHE A 369 -31.77 -18.39 -40.95
C PHE A 369 -32.42 -19.26 -42.03
N ILE A 370 -31.97 -20.52 -42.12
CA ILE A 370 -32.59 -21.53 -42.99
C ILE A 370 -34.04 -21.76 -42.54
N PRO A 371 -35.06 -21.62 -43.42
CA PRO A 371 -36.45 -21.84 -43.03
C PRO A 371 -36.71 -23.29 -42.60
N LYS A 372 -37.52 -23.46 -41.54
CA LYS A 372 -37.87 -24.78 -40.97
C LYS A 372 -38.48 -25.75 -42.00
N GLU A 373 -39.14 -25.23 -43.03
CA GLU A 373 -39.71 -26.03 -44.12
C GLU A 373 -38.66 -26.78 -44.96
N PHE A 374 -37.42 -26.27 -45.07
CA PHE A 374 -36.33 -26.99 -45.73
C PHE A 374 -36.01 -28.29 -44.99
N PHE A 375 -35.86 -28.20 -43.66
CA PHE A 375 -35.58 -29.36 -42.81
C PHE A 375 -36.76 -30.32 -42.75
N LYS A 376 -38.02 -29.84 -42.67
CA LYS A 376 -39.21 -30.71 -42.75
C LYS A 376 -39.27 -31.52 -44.04
N LYS A 377 -38.91 -30.94 -45.20
CA LYS A 377 -38.85 -31.69 -46.47
C LYS A 377 -37.78 -32.78 -46.42
N LEU A 378 -36.59 -32.49 -45.89
CA LEU A 378 -35.55 -33.50 -45.68
C LEU A 378 -36.01 -34.62 -44.72
N GLU A 379 -36.75 -34.30 -43.66
CA GLU A 379 -37.32 -35.28 -42.73
C GLU A 379 -38.35 -36.19 -43.40
N GLN A 380 -39.21 -35.65 -44.26
CA GLN A 380 -40.21 -36.43 -45.00
C GLN A 380 -39.58 -37.47 -45.93
N VAL A 381 -38.46 -37.12 -46.57
CA VAL A 381 -37.71 -38.01 -47.47
C VAL A 381 -36.89 -39.05 -46.67
N ILE A 382 -36.14 -38.61 -45.65
CA ILE A 382 -35.18 -39.47 -44.93
C ILE A 382 -35.84 -40.33 -43.84
N LYS A 383 -36.92 -39.85 -43.22
CA LYS A 383 -37.60 -40.46 -42.07
C LYS A 383 -36.61 -40.85 -40.94
N PRO A 384 -35.84 -39.88 -40.41
CA PRO A 384 -34.78 -40.14 -39.45
C PRO A 384 -35.31 -40.71 -38.12
N LYS A 385 -34.62 -41.73 -37.56
CA LYS A 385 -34.95 -42.32 -36.25
C LYS A 385 -34.75 -41.37 -35.07
N ASN A 386 -33.87 -40.38 -35.21
CA ASN A 386 -33.55 -39.39 -34.17
C ASN A 386 -33.41 -38.01 -34.83
N GLN A 387 -34.32 -37.09 -34.50
CA GLN A 387 -34.36 -35.73 -35.05
C GLN A 387 -33.18 -34.86 -34.62
N VAL A 388 -32.64 -35.06 -33.41
CA VAL A 388 -31.52 -34.25 -32.88
C VAL A 388 -30.22 -34.59 -33.64
N VAL A 389 -29.90 -35.87 -33.76
CA VAL A 389 -28.72 -36.33 -34.52
C VAL A 389 -28.84 -35.94 -35.99
N PHE A 390 -30.05 -36.04 -36.54
CA PHE A 390 -30.36 -35.59 -37.90
C PHE A 390 -30.10 -34.08 -38.09
N MET A 391 -30.62 -33.22 -37.21
CA MET A 391 -30.36 -31.78 -37.24
C MET A 391 -28.87 -31.45 -37.14
N THR A 392 -28.17 -31.99 -36.14
CA THR A 392 -26.73 -31.71 -35.94
C THR A 392 -25.91 -32.11 -37.17
N SER A 393 -26.13 -33.32 -37.71
CA SER A 393 -25.40 -33.82 -38.88
C SER A 393 -25.73 -33.08 -40.18
N TRP A 394 -26.94 -32.54 -40.33
CA TRP A 394 -27.27 -31.68 -41.46
C TRP A 394 -26.69 -30.28 -41.32
N VAL A 395 -26.73 -29.68 -40.13
CA VAL A 395 -26.10 -28.38 -39.86
C VAL A 395 -24.59 -28.44 -40.13
N GLU A 396 -23.92 -29.49 -39.65
CA GLU A 396 -22.49 -29.72 -39.89
C GLU A 396 -22.15 -29.86 -41.39
N PHE A 397 -22.93 -30.65 -42.14
CA PHE A 397 -22.79 -30.71 -43.59
C PHE A 397 -23.04 -29.35 -44.27
N LEU A 398 -24.02 -28.57 -43.79
CA LEU A 398 -24.32 -27.24 -44.31
C LEU A 398 -23.19 -26.23 -44.03
N ARG A 399 -22.48 -26.34 -42.90
CA ARG A 399 -21.28 -25.54 -42.59
C ARG A 399 -20.18 -25.78 -43.63
N ASN A 400 -19.96 -27.04 -44.03
CA ASN A 400 -18.98 -27.39 -45.05
C ASN A 400 -19.34 -26.89 -46.46
N ILE A 401 -20.60 -26.52 -46.73
CA ILE A 401 -21.04 -25.85 -47.97
C ILE A 401 -21.34 -24.35 -47.76
N GLY A 402 -20.73 -23.75 -46.75
CA GLY A 402 -20.66 -22.29 -46.57
C GLY A 402 -21.70 -21.66 -45.64
N LEU A 403 -22.57 -22.43 -44.96
CA LEU A 403 -23.47 -21.88 -43.93
C LEU A 403 -22.66 -21.12 -42.87
N LYS A 404 -23.04 -19.87 -42.55
CA LYS A 404 -22.26 -19.03 -41.63
C LYS A 404 -22.46 -19.46 -40.17
N TYR A 405 -21.41 -20.02 -39.57
CA TYR A 405 -21.40 -20.46 -38.16
C TYR A 405 -20.35 -19.76 -37.28
N VAL A 406 -19.38 -19.04 -37.88
CA VAL A 406 -18.32 -18.33 -37.15
C VAL A 406 -18.60 -16.82 -37.13
N LEU A 407 -18.37 -16.19 -35.97
CA LEU A 407 -18.41 -14.73 -35.79
C LEU A 407 -17.01 -14.15 -35.68
N SER A 408 -16.73 -13.11 -36.46
CA SER A 408 -15.48 -12.36 -36.33
C SER A 408 -15.47 -11.48 -35.07
N GLN A 409 -14.28 -11.17 -34.56
CA GLN A 409 -14.11 -10.29 -33.40
C GLN A 409 -14.78 -8.92 -33.62
N GLN A 410 -14.64 -8.36 -34.83
CA GLN A 410 -15.28 -7.10 -35.21
C GLN A 410 -16.81 -7.16 -35.20
N GLN A 411 -17.41 -8.27 -35.64
CA GLN A 411 -18.87 -8.45 -35.60
C GLN A 411 -19.40 -8.53 -34.16
N LEU A 412 -18.68 -9.15 -33.24
CA LEU A 412 -19.04 -9.19 -31.82
C LEU A 412 -18.96 -7.81 -31.16
N LEU A 413 -17.88 -7.05 -31.41
CA LEU A 413 -17.75 -5.67 -30.92
C LEU A 413 -18.80 -4.74 -31.53
N GLN A 414 -19.13 -4.91 -32.81
CA GLN A 414 -20.18 -4.15 -33.48
C GLN A 414 -21.56 -4.50 -32.92
N PHE A 415 -21.85 -5.78 -32.66
CA PHE A 415 -23.11 -6.18 -32.05
C PHE A 415 -23.26 -5.66 -30.61
N ALA A 416 -22.18 -5.66 -29.81
CA ALA A 416 -22.18 -5.02 -28.49
C ALA A 416 -22.51 -3.51 -28.57
N LYS A 417 -22.00 -2.79 -29.57
CA LYS A 417 -22.37 -1.39 -29.82
C LYS A 417 -23.83 -1.26 -30.29
N GLU A 418 -24.31 -2.17 -31.12
CA GLU A 418 -25.70 -2.18 -31.59
C GLU A 418 -26.70 -2.42 -30.46
N ILE A 419 -26.39 -3.25 -29.46
CA ILE A 419 -27.24 -3.45 -28.27
C ILE A 419 -27.51 -2.11 -27.56
N SER A 420 -26.49 -1.26 -27.39
CA SER A 420 -26.66 0.03 -26.68
C SER A 420 -27.52 1.05 -27.45
N VAL A 421 -27.58 0.93 -28.78
CA VAL A 421 -28.46 1.74 -29.64
C VAL A 421 -29.86 1.13 -29.72
N ARG A 422 -29.95 -0.15 -30.08
CA ARG A 422 -31.21 -0.88 -30.31
C ARG A 422 -32.10 -0.93 -29.09
N ALA A 423 -31.54 -1.12 -27.90
CA ALA A 423 -32.31 -1.11 -26.65
C ALA A 423 -33.20 0.14 -26.53
N ASN A 424 -32.67 1.30 -26.95
CA ASN A 424 -33.36 2.59 -26.94
C ASN A 424 -34.23 2.82 -28.19
N THR A 425 -33.74 2.50 -29.39
CA THR A 425 -34.49 2.78 -30.64
C THR A 425 -35.65 1.82 -30.89
N GLU A 426 -35.56 0.58 -30.41
CA GLU A 426 -36.56 -0.48 -30.57
C GLU A 426 -37.41 -0.70 -29.29
N ASN A 427 -37.22 0.14 -28.25
CA ASN A 427 -37.91 0.06 -26.95
C ASN A 427 -37.91 -1.36 -26.33
N TRP A 428 -36.74 -1.98 -26.23
CA TRP A 428 -36.63 -3.35 -25.70
C TRP A 428 -37.07 -3.42 -24.23
N SER A 429 -37.78 -4.50 -23.87
CA SER A 429 -38.06 -4.79 -22.47
C SER A 429 -36.77 -5.14 -21.73
N LYS A 430 -36.77 -4.93 -20.40
CA LYS A 430 -35.61 -5.29 -19.55
C LYS A 430 -35.22 -6.77 -19.70
N GLU A 431 -36.21 -7.66 -19.87
CA GLU A 431 -35.98 -9.10 -20.06
C GLU A 431 -35.33 -9.40 -21.42
N THR A 432 -35.80 -8.77 -22.50
CA THR A 432 -35.22 -8.92 -23.85
C THR A 432 -33.77 -8.43 -23.86
N LEU A 433 -33.50 -7.27 -23.26
CA LEU A 433 -32.17 -6.70 -23.16
C LEU A 433 -31.23 -7.58 -22.32
N GLN A 434 -31.66 -8.02 -21.13
CA GLN A 434 -30.87 -8.90 -20.28
C GLN A 434 -30.55 -10.24 -20.97
N ASN A 435 -31.55 -10.88 -21.59
CA ASN A 435 -31.35 -12.16 -22.28
C ASN A 435 -30.37 -12.03 -23.47
N THR A 436 -30.46 -10.94 -24.24
CA THR A 436 -29.52 -10.65 -25.34
C THR A 436 -28.08 -10.47 -24.83
N VAL A 437 -27.90 -9.71 -23.75
CA VAL A 437 -26.58 -9.50 -23.11
C VAL A 437 -26.05 -10.82 -22.54
N ASP A 438 -26.86 -11.59 -21.82
CA ASP A 438 -26.49 -12.87 -21.22
C ASP A 438 -26.00 -13.88 -22.29
N ILE A 439 -26.70 -13.96 -23.43
CA ILE A 439 -26.33 -14.85 -24.54
C ILE A 439 -25.00 -14.41 -25.19
N LEU A 440 -24.79 -13.10 -25.38
CA LEU A 440 -23.54 -12.56 -25.92
C LEU A 440 -22.35 -12.85 -24.99
N LEU A 441 -22.52 -12.63 -23.69
CA LEU A 441 -21.46 -12.86 -22.69
C LEU A 441 -21.17 -14.35 -22.50
N HIS A 442 -22.18 -15.23 -22.59
CA HIS A 442 -21.96 -16.67 -22.62
C HIS A 442 -21.13 -17.10 -23.83
N HIS A 443 -21.45 -16.62 -25.03
CA HIS A 443 -20.67 -16.90 -26.24
C HIS A 443 -19.21 -16.44 -26.09
N ILE A 444 -18.98 -15.24 -25.56
CA ILE A 444 -17.64 -14.67 -25.37
C ILE A 444 -16.83 -15.47 -24.33
N PHE A 445 -17.37 -15.70 -23.13
CA PHE A 445 -16.59 -16.27 -22.02
C PHE A 445 -16.58 -17.81 -21.95
N GLN A 446 -17.56 -18.50 -22.56
CA GLN A 446 -17.71 -19.97 -22.44
C GLN A 446 -17.56 -20.74 -23.75
N GLU A 447 -17.74 -20.09 -24.91
CA GLU A 447 -17.63 -20.74 -26.22
C GLU A 447 -16.40 -20.31 -27.03
N ARG A 448 -15.79 -19.16 -26.72
CA ARG A 448 -14.79 -18.49 -27.56
C ARG A 448 -13.47 -18.19 -26.86
N MET A 449 -12.67 -19.23 -26.63
CA MET A 449 -11.36 -19.14 -25.97
C MET A 449 -10.38 -18.20 -26.68
N ASP A 450 -10.47 -18.07 -28.02
CA ASP A 450 -9.64 -17.16 -28.82
C ASP A 450 -9.80 -15.68 -28.46
N LEU A 451 -10.96 -15.29 -27.92
CA LEU A 451 -11.28 -13.91 -27.54
C LEU A 451 -10.70 -13.52 -26.18
N LEU A 452 -10.25 -14.50 -25.38
CA LEU A 452 -9.73 -14.28 -24.04
C LEU A 452 -8.27 -13.81 -24.04
N SER A 453 -7.63 -13.73 -25.22
CA SER A 453 -6.28 -13.21 -25.40
C SER A 453 -6.27 -12.00 -26.35
N GLY A 454 -5.29 -11.11 -26.18
CA GLY A 454 -5.11 -9.93 -27.03
C GLY A 454 -5.93 -8.70 -26.62
N ASN A 455 -6.32 -7.88 -27.59
CA ASN A 455 -6.94 -6.57 -27.33
C ASN A 455 -8.49 -6.58 -27.35
N PHE A 456 -9.13 -7.66 -27.78
CA PHE A 456 -10.60 -7.74 -27.89
C PHE A 456 -11.32 -7.37 -26.60
N LEU A 457 -10.91 -7.92 -25.46
CA LEU A 457 -11.52 -7.62 -24.15
C LEU A 457 -11.34 -6.15 -23.73
N LYS A 458 -10.22 -5.51 -24.10
CA LYS A 458 -9.98 -4.08 -23.83
C LYS A 458 -10.92 -3.19 -24.65
N GLU A 459 -11.20 -3.55 -25.90
CA GLU A 459 -12.17 -2.84 -26.73
C GLU A 459 -13.61 -3.08 -26.25
N LEU A 460 -13.96 -4.34 -25.93
CA LEU A 460 -15.26 -4.70 -25.36
C LEU A 460 -15.53 -3.95 -24.04
N SER A 461 -14.50 -3.80 -23.21
CA SER A 461 -14.56 -3.12 -21.92
C SER A 461 -15.02 -1.66 -21.99
N LEU A 462 -14.81 -0.99 -23.12
CA LEU A 462 -15.17 0.41 -23.32
C LEU A 462 -16.63 0.60 -23.76
N ILE A 463 -17.32 -0.45 -24.20
CA ILE A 463 -18.67 -0.38 -24.78
C ILE A 463 -19.74 -0.41 -23.66
N PRO A 464 -20.67 0.56 -23.60
CA PRO A 464 -21.74 0.58 -22.60
C PRO A 464 -22.96 -0.25 -23.06
N PHE A 465 -22.90 -1.58 -22.90
CA PHE A 465 -23.97 -2.50 -23.34
C PHE A 465 -24.55 -3.39 -22.23
N LEU A 466 -24.04 -3.28 -21.00
CA LEU A 466 -24.41 -4.15 -19.87
C LEU A 466 -25.53 -3.54 -19.03
N CYS A 467 -26.48 -4.35 -18.59
CA CYS A 467 -27.42 -3.94 -17.55
C CYS A 467 -26.70 -3.87 -16.19
N PRO A 468 -26.71 -2.74 -15.45
CA PRO A 468 -26.20 -2.70 -14.08
C PRO A 468 -27.03 -3.57 -13.14
N GLU A 469 -26.40 -4.17 -12.13
CA GLU A 469 -27.09 -4.86 -11.04
C GLU A 469 -27.98 -3.86 -10.30
N ARG A 470 -29.27 -4.16 -10.14
CA ARG A 470 -30.25 -3.24 -9.55
C ARG A 470 -30.22 -3.33 -8.03
N ALA A 471 -30.06 -2.20 -7.36
CA ALA A 471 -30.11 -2.14 -5.90
C ALA A 471 -31.50 -2.57 -5.36
N PRO A 472 -31.57 -3.21 -4.18
CA PRO A 472 -32.81 -3.47 -3.46
C PRO A 472 -33.68 -2.23 -3.27
N ALA A 473 -35.00 -2.43 -3.22
CA ALA A 473 -35.97 -1.34 -3.03
C ALA A 473 -35.74 -0.56 -1.72
N GLU A 474 -35.25 -1.23 -0.66
CA GLU A 474 -34.83 -0.59 0.60
C GLU A 474 -33.72 0.46 0.40
N TYR A 475 -32.75 0.20 -0.49
CA TYR A 475 -31.64 1.14 -0.74
C TYR A 475 -32.04 2.25 -1.71
N ILE A 476 -32.90 1.97 -2.70
CA ILE A 476 -33.42 2.97 -3.65
C ILE A 476 -34.34 3.97 -2.95
N ARG A 477 -35.17 3.52 -1.99
CA ARG A 477 -35.99 4.39 -1.14
C ARG A 477 -35.12 5.32 -0.27
N PHE A 478 -33.90 4.86 0.07
CA PHE A 478 -32.94 5.67 0.81
C PHE A 478 -32.25 6.70 -0.09
N HIS A 479 -31.65 6.26 -1.20
CA HIS A 479 -31.00 7.12 -2.18
C HIS A 479 -31.03 6.45 -3.57
N PRO A 480 -31.34 7.18 -4.66
CA PRO A 480 -31.31 6.64 -6.01
C PRO A 480 -29.95 6.04 -6.36
N GLN A 481 -29.94 5.02 -7.22
CA GLN A 481 -28.71 4.33 -7.61
C GLN A 481 -27.82 5.25 -8.47
N TYR A 482 -26.51 5.00 -8.49
CA TYR A 482 -25.56 5.78 -9.27
C TYR A 482 -25.98 5.91 -10.74
N GLN A 483 -26.04 7.14 -11.24
CA GLN A 483 -26.49 7.50 -12.60
C GLN A 483 -27.96 7.16 -12.94
N GLU A 484 -28.80 6.86 -11.95
CA GLU A 484 -30.25 6.69 -12.14
C GLU A 484 -30.94 8.03 -12.48
N VAL A 485 -31.76 8.02 -13.54
CA VAL A 485 -32.56 9.18 -13.96
C VAL A 485 -34.00 8.71 -14.17
N ASN A 486 -34.96 9.35 -13.48
CA ASN A 486 -36.39 9.04 -13.57
C ASN A 486 -36.72 7.53 -13.38
N GLY A 487 -36.03 6.85 -12.44
CA GLY A 487 -36.21 5.41 -12.18
C GLY A 487 -35.53 4.48 -13.20
N THR A 488 -34.89 5.01 -14.23
CA THR A 488 -34.21 4.26 -15.29
C THR A 488 -32.69 4.34 -15.09
N LEU A 489 -32.01 3.20 -15.22
CA LEU A 489 -30.54 3.12 -15.22
C LEU A 489 -30.00 3.05 -16.65
N PRO A 490 -28.95 3.81 -16.99
CA PRO A 490 -28.27 3.67 -18.26
C PRO A 490 -27.49 2.34 -18.32
N LEU A 491 -27.21 1.87 -19.54
CA LEU A 491 -26.31 0.76 -19.77
C LEU A 491 -24.88 1.13 -19.34
N ILE A 492 -24.20 0.18 -18.71
CA ILE A 492 -22.84 0.32 -18.20
C ILE A 492 -21.84 -0.44 -19.08
N LYS A 493 -20.57 -0.08 -18.93
CA LYS A 493 -19.42 -0.74 -19.55
C LYS A 493 -18.63 -1.50 -18.48
N PHE A 494 -17.75 -2.43 -18.86
CA PHE A 494 -16.89 -3.09 -17.87
C PHE A 494 -15.88 -2.13 -17.23
N ASN A 495 -15.28 -1.22 -18.03
CA ASN A 495 -14.21 -0.35 -17.57
C ASN A 495 -14.63 0.52 -16.36
N GLY A 496 -14.03 0.25 -15.20
CA GLY A 496 -14.29 0.94 -13.94
C GLY A 496 -15.58 0.53 -13.21
N ALA A 497 -16.28 -0.51 -13.68
CA ALA A 497 -17.41 -1.10 -12.97
C ALA A 497 -16.95 -2.08 -11.88
N GLN A 498 -17.75 -2.22 -10.84
CA GLN A 498 -17.46 -3.08 -9.69
C GLN A 498 -17.96 -4.50 -9.92
N VAL A 499 -17.10 -5.50 -9.68
CA VAL A 499 -17.50 -6.92 -9.63
C VAL A 499 -18.37 -7.18 -8.40
N ASN A 500 -19.40 -8.03 -8.52
CA ASN A 500 -20.27 -8.45 -7.42
C ASN A 500 -19.95 -9.90 -6.95
N PRO A 501 -18.96 -10.10 -6.05
CA PRO A 501 -18.62 -11.41 -5.53
C PRO A 501 -19.63 -11.87 -4.46
N LYS A 502 -20.75 -12.46 -4.88
CA LYS A 502 -21.82 -12.99 -4.00
C LYS A 502 -21.36 -14.03 -2.94
N PHE A 503 -20.11 -14.49 -3.01
CA PHE A 503 -19.50 -15.44 -2.06
C PHE A 503 -18.66 -14.79 -0.95
N LYS A 504 -18.34 -13.48 -1.02
CA LYS A 504 -17.75 -12.75 0.12
C LYS A 504 -18.90 -12.29 1.03
N GLN A 505 -18.72 -12.37 2.35
CA GLN A 505 -19.76 -12.03 3.36
C GLN A 505 -20.18 -10.53 3.38
N CYS A 506 -19.57 -9.69 2.53
CA CYS A 506 -19.88 -8.27 2.42
C CYS A 506 -20.70 -8.01 1.15
N ASP A 507 -21.93 -7.52 1.33
CA ASP A 507 -22.81 -7.10 0.24
C ASP A 507 -22.28 -5.80 -0.39
N VAL A 508 -21.60 -5.95 -1.53
CA VAL A 508 -20.93 -4.85 -2.24
C VAL A 508 -21.90 -3.74 -2.66
N LEU A 509 -23.20 -4.02 -2.80
CA LEU A 509 -24.21 -2.98 -3.02
C LEU A 509 -24.22 -1.97 -1.87
N GLN A 510 -24.16 -2.42 -0.60
CA GLN A 510 -24.17 -1.54 0.58
C GLN A 510 -22.97 -0.58 0.62
N LEU A 511 -21.84 -0.99 0.05
CA LEU A 511 -20.64 -0.15 0.02
C LEU A 511 -20.66 0.89 -1.11
N LEU A 512 -21.40 0.67 -2.20
CA LEU A 512 -21.14 1.36 -3.47
C LEU A 512 -22.35 1.86 -4.28
N TRP A 513 -23.60 1.46 -3.97
CA TRP A 513 -24.73 1.66 -4.90
C TRP A 513 -24.99 3.11 -5.35
N THR A 514 -24.67 4.12 -4.53
CA THR A 514 -24.86 5.54 -4.90
C THR A 514 -23.67 6.16 -5.63
N SER A 515 -22.55 5.42 -5.81
CA SER A 515 -21.25 6.00 -6.22
C SER A 515 -20.56 5.28 -7.39
N CYS A 516 -20.91 4.03 -7.68
CA CYS A 516 -20.24 3.18 -8.67
C CYS A 516 -21.26 2.23 -9.34
N PRO A 517 -21.15 1.99 -10.67
CA PRO A 517 -21.94 0.95 -11.32
C PRO A 517 -21.43 -0.44 -10.92
N ILE A 518 -22.35 -1.37 -10.67
CA ILE A 518 -22.05 -2.74 -10.24
C ILE A 518 -22.45 -3.70 -11.35
N LEU A 519 -21.57 -4.64 -11.67
CA LEU A 519 -21.79 -5.65 -12.70
C LEU A 519 -22.80 -6.70 -12.23
N PRO A 520 -23.70 -7.16 -13.10
CA PRO A 520 -24.59 -8.28 -12.79
C PRO A 520 -23.78 -9.57 -12.74
N GLU A 521 -24.27 -10.54 -11.98
CA GLU A 521 -23.59 -11.82 -11.73
C GLU A 521 -23.15 -12.52 -13.02
N LYS A 522 -24.03 -12.62 -14.03
CA LYS A 522 -23.75 -13.27 -15.32
C LYS A 522 -22.74 -12.53 -16.20
N ALA A 523 -22.48 -11.24 -15.94
CA ALA A 523 -21.42 -10.51 -16.63
C ALA A 523 -20.05 -10.69 -15.96
N THR A 524 -20.01 -11.23 -14.74
CA THR A 524 -18.77 -11.63 -14.09
C THR A 524 -18.46 -13.07 -14.53
N PRO A 525 -17.38 -13.34 -15.27
CA PRO A 525 -16.96 -14.71 -15.52
C PRO A 525 -16.64 -15.39 -14.17
N LEU A 526 -17.39 -16.43 -13.81
CA LEU A 526 -17.18 -17.18 -12.56
C LEU A 526 -16.15 -18.31 -12.71
N SER A 527 -16.01 -18.83 -13.93
CA SER A 527 -15.03 -19.83 -14.33
C SER A 527 -14.73 -19.68 -15.81
N ILE A 528 -13.49 -19.98 -16.17
CA ILE A 528 -12.99 -20.05 -17.55
C ILE A 528 -12.55 -21.50 -17.78
N LYS A 529 -12.80 -22.05 -18.98
CA LYS A 529 -12.30 -23.38 -19.35
C LYS A 529 -10.78 -23.33 -19.47
N GLU A 530 -10.09 -24.36 -19.01
CA GLU A 530 -8.63 -24.42 -19.12
C GLU A 530 -8.17 -24.30 -20.58
N GLN A 531 -7.24 -23.38 -20.84
CA GLN A 531 -6.56 -23.28 -22.13
C GLN A 531 -5.47 -24.34 -22.23
N GLU A 532 -5.61 -25.28 -23.17
CA GLU A 532 -4.57 -26.25 -23.49
C GLU A 532 -3.28 -25.52 -23.94
N GLY A 533 -2.19 -25.71 -23.20
CA GLY A 533 -0.89 -25.06 -23.46
C GLY A 533 -0.62 -23.75 -22.70
N SER A 534 -1.46 -23.38 -21.73
CA SER A 534 -1.19 -22.27 -20.79
C SER A 534 -0.43 -22.77 -19.55
N ASP A 535 0.63 -22.06 -19.14
CA ASP A 535 1.34 -22.30 -17.88
C ASP A 535 0.56 -21.80 -16.64
N LEU A 536 -0.50 -20.99 -16.84
CA LEU A 536 -1.29 -20.35 -15.78
C LEU A 536 -2.51 -21.18 -15.39
N GLY A 537 -2.82 -21.23 -14.09
CA GLY A 537 -4.00 -21.93 -13.56
C GLY A 537 -5.34 -21.22 -13.87
N PRO A 538 -6.49 -21.91 -13.69
CA PRO A 538 -7.81 -21.35 -14.02
C PRO A 538 -8.15 -20.03 -13.32
N GLN A 539 -7.67 -19.84 -12.08
CA GLN A 539 -7.87 -18.60 -11.31
C GLN A 539 -7.01 -17.45 -11.84
N GLU A 540 -5.76 -17.71 -12.23
CA GLU A 540 -4.85 -16.71 -12.77
C GLU A 540 -5.32 -16.23 -14.17
N GLN A 541 -5.84 -17.16 -14.99
CA GLN A 541 -6.50 -16.82 -16.26
C GLN A 541 -7.74 -15.96 -16.04
N LEU A 542 -8.52 -16.22 -14.99
CA LEU A 542 -9.68 -15.41 -14.64
C LEU A 542 -9.27 -14.00 -14.18
N GLU A 543 -8.27 -13.87 -13.32
CA GLU A 543 -7.72 -12.57 -12.93
C GLU A 543 -7.16 -11.80 -14.14
N GLN A 544 -6.51 -12.48 -15.08
CA GLN A 544 -6.02 -11.87 -16.32
C GLN A 544 -7.16 -11.30 -17.17
N VAL A 545 -8.27 -12.04 -17.33
CA VAL A 545 -9.46 -11.58 -18.06
C VAL A 545 -10.13 -10.39 -17.36
N LEU A 546 -10.29 -10.43 -16.03
CA LEU A 546 -10.86 -9.32 -15.27
C LEU A 546 -9.97 -8.06 -15.34
N ASN A 547 -8.64 -8.23 -15.30
CA ASN A 547 -7.67 -7.15 -15.53
C ASN A 547 -7.76 -6.57 -16.95
N MET A 548 -7.90 -7.40 -17.99
CA MET A 548 -8.11 -6.93 -19.37
C MET A 548 -9.46 -6.21 -19.57
N LEU A 549 -10.47 -6.59 -18.80
CA LEU A 549 -11.75 -5.88 -18.73
C LEU A 549 -11.70 -4.59 -17.89
N ASN A 550 -10.62 -4.34 -17.16
CA ASN A 550 -10.41 -3.18 -16.27
C ASN A 550 -11.58 -2.97 -15.28
N VAL A 551 -12.03 -4.04 -14.63
CA VAL A 551 -13.07 -4.03 -13.59
C VAL A 551 -12.46 -3.92 -12.19
N ASN A 552 -13.20 -3.37 -11.24
CA ASN A 552 -12.75 -3.32 -9.85
C ASN A 552 -13.08 -4.65 -9.15
N LEU A 553 -12.05 -5.37 -8.69
CA LEU A 553 -12.20 -6.62 -7.93
C LEU A 553 -12.64 -6.35 -6.50
N ASP A 554 -11.95 -5.43 -5.81
CA ASP A 554 -12.29 -4.97 -4.46
C ASP A 554 -12.85 -3.53 -4.49
N PRO A 555 -13.76 -3.16 -3.55
CA PRO A 555 -14.39 -1.85 -3.51
C PRO A 555 -13.39 -0.66 -3.48
N PRO A 556 -13.44 0.29 -4.42
CA PRO A 556 -12.55 1.44 -4.41
C PRO A 556 -12.86 2.39 -3.24
N LEU A 557 -11.86 2.70 -2.42
CA LEU A 557 -11.97 3.51 -1.19
C LEU A 557 -12.70 4.85 -1.41
N ASP A 558 -12.30 5.63 -2.41
CA ASP A 558 -12.94 6.93 -2.70
C ASP A 558 -14.43 6.79 -3.09
N LYS A 559 -14.82 5.66 -3.68
CA LYS A 559 -16.21 5.36 -4.01
C LYS A 559 -17.00 4.97 -2.77
N VAL A 560 -16.45 4.15 -1.88
CA VAL A 560 -17.08 3.82 -0.58
C VAL A 560 -17.27 5.07 0.28
N ILE A 561 -16.28 5.98 0.31
CA ILE A 561 -16.37 7.26 1.03
C ILE A 561 -17.44 8.17 0.42
N ASN A 562 -17.55 8.25 -0.91
CA ASN A 562 -18.62 9.00 -1.55
C ASN A 562 -20.00 8.40 -1.28
N ASN A 563 -20.13 7.07 -1.27
CA ASN A 563 -21.36 6.40 -0.89
C ASN A 563 -21.76 6.75 0.55
N CYS A 564 -20.80 6.67 1.48
CA CYS A 564 -20.97 7.11 2.87
C CYS A 564 -21.46 8.55 2.98
N ARG A 565 -20.84 9.51 2.28
CA ARG A 565 -21.29 10.92 2.29
C ARG A 565 -22.73 11.07 1.81
N ASN A 566 -23.12 10.40 0.72
CA ASN A 566 -24.49 10.45 0.19
C ASN A 566 -25.50 9.93 1.23
N ILE A 567 -25.18 8.84 1.93
CA ILE A 567 -26.01 8.25 2.99
C ILE A 567 -26.11 9.20 4.21
N CYS A 568 -24.98 9.77 4.63
CA CYS A 568 -24.89 10.65 5.80
C CYS A 568 -25.60 12.00 5.61
N ASN A 569 -25.73 12.47 4.35
CA ASN A 569 -26.40 13.73 4.04
C ASN A 569 -27.94 13.68 4.10
N ILE A 570 -28.54 12.49 4.27
CA ILE A 570 -29.99 12.32 4.33
C ILE A 570 -30.49 12.59 5.76
N THR A 571 -31.28 13.66 5.89
CA THR A 571 -31.77 14.19 7.18
C THR A 571 -33.21 13.78 7.52
N THR A 572 -34.03 13.45 6.53
CA THR A 572 -35.44 13.03 6.71
C THR A 572 -35.55 11.51 6.62
N LEU A 573 -36.08 10.87 7.67
CA LEU A 573 -36.04 9.41 7.83
C LEU A 573 -37.33 8.90 8.48
N ASP A 574 -37.71 7.68 8.12
CA ASP A 574 -38.64 6.84 8.87
C ASP A 574 -37.88 5.72 9.63
N GLU A 575 -38.60 4.93 10.43
CA GLU A 575 -38.03 3.88 11.28
C GLU A 575 -37.34 2.76 10.49
N GLU A 576 -37.82 2.43 9.28
CA GLU A 576 -37.19 1.43 8.41
C GLU A 576 -35.93 2.00 7.75
N MET A 577 -35.98 3.25 7.27
CA MET A 577 -34.83 3.95 6.71
C MET A 577 -33.69 4.07 7.74
N VAL A 578 -33.99 4.28 9.02
CA VAL A 578 -33.00 4.25 10.10
C VAL A 578 -32.34 2.87 10.21
N LYS A 579 -33.12 1.77 10.18
CA LYS A 579 -32.59 0.40 10.21
C LYS A 579 -31.72 0.10 8.99
N THR A 580 -32.14 0.52 7.79
CA THR A 580 -31.37 0.39 6.55
C THR A 580 -30.06 1.19 6.63
N ARG A 581 -30.10 2.45 7.10
CA ARG A 581 -28.89 3.26 7.31
C ARG A 581 -27.94 2.60 8.31
N ALA A 582 -28.46 2.05 9.40
CA ALA A 582 -27.64 1.41 10.43
C ALA A 582 -26.92 0.16 9.90
N LYS A 583 -27.62 -0.70 9.15
CA LYS A 583 -27.06 -1.85 8.45
C LYS A 583 -25.93 -1.43 7.50
N VAL A 584 -26.21 -0.46 6.64
CA VAL A 584 -25.25 0.02 5.62
C VAL A 584 -24.02 0.68 6.25
N LEU A 585 -24.21 1.61 7.20
CA LEU A 585 -23.09 2.29 7.84
C LEU A 585 -22.22 1.31 8.65
N ARG A 586 -22.79 0.24 9.21
CA ARG A 586 -22.01 -0.83 9.86
C ARG A 586 -21.08 -1.53 8.88
N SER A 587 -21.57 -1.92 7.70
CA SER A 587 -20.73 -2.51 6.63
C SER A 587 -19.63 -1.54 6.15
N ILE A 588 -19.93 -0.24 6.09
CA ILE A 588 -18.94 0.80 5.77
C ILE A 588 -17.90 0.95 6.89
N TYR A 589 -18.29 0.86 8.17
CA TYR A 589 -17.34 0.89 9.29
C TYR A 589 -16.43 -0.34 9.29
N GLU A 590 -16.97 -1.52 8.98
CA GLU A 590 -16.20 -2.76 8.85
C GLU A 590 -15.15 -2.64 7.73
N PHE A 591 -15.55 -2.16 6.55
CA PHE A 591 -14.63 -1.89 5.44
C PHE A 591 -13.54 -0.87 5.81
N LEU A 592 -13.93 0.29 6.35
CA LEU A 592 -12.98 1.36 6.72
C LEU A 592 -12.09 1.01 7.91
N SER A 593 -12.50 0.08 8.78
CA SER A 593 -11.67 -0.41 9.90
C SER A 593 -10.59 -1.40 9.45
N ALA A 594 -10.78 -2.08 8.31
CA ALA A 594 -9.80 -2.98 7.71
C ALA A 594 -8.83 -2.26 6.74
N GLU A 595 -9.19 -1.06 6.30
CA GLU A 595 -8.40 -0.25 5.36
C GLU A 595 -7.11 0.30 6.00
N LYS A 596 -6.01 0.29 5.24
CA LYS A 596 -4.69 0.76 5.68
C LYS A 596 -4.30 2.12 5.11
N ARG A 597 -5.00 2.57 4.06
CA ARG A 597 -4.79 3.87 3.41
C ARG A 597 -5.32 5.02 4.29
N GLU A 598 -4.68 6.18 4.22
CA GLU A 598 -5.08 7.38 4.96
C GLU A 598 -6.32 8.03 4.30
N PHE A 599 -7.45 8.08 5.00
CA PHE A 599 -8.70 8.66 4.51
C PHE A 599 -9.32 9.72 5.43
N ARG A 600 -8.71 10.04 6.58
CA ARG A 600 -9.30 10.95 7.59
C ARG A 600 -9.76 12.27 7.00
N PHE A 601 -8.94 12.88 6.15
CA PHE A 601 -9.23 14.18 5.53
C PHE A 601 -10.48 14.14 4.63
N GLN A 602 -10.83 12.97 4.07
CA GLN A 602 -12.00 12.84 3.21
C GLN A 602 -13.31 12.82 4.02
N LEU A 603 -13.33 12.20 5.20
CA LEU A 603 -14.51 12.14 6.07
C LEU A 603 -14.57 13.30 7.09
N ARG A 604 -13.60 14.22 7.06
CA ARG A 604 -13.53 15.37 7.98
C ARG A 604 -14.81 16.23 7.89
N GLY A 605 -15.46 16.42 9.03
CA GLY A 605 -16.68 17.23 9.15
C GLY A 605 -17.96 16.56 8.66
N VAL A 606 -17.91 15.32 8.16
CA VAL A 606 -19.11 14.51 7.86
C VAL A 606 -19.74 14.06 9.18
N ALA A 607 -21.07 14.19 9.28
CA ALA A 607 -21.82 13.58 10.38
C ALA A 607 -21.87 12.06 10.14
N PHE A 608 -20.94 11.33 10.77
CA PHE A 608 -20.62 9.94 10.47
C PHE A 608 -21.04 8.98 11.58
N VAL A 609 -20.94 9.39 12.85
CA VAL A 609 -21.20 8.52 14.01
C VAL A 609 -22.70 8.46 14.29
N MET A 610 -23.26 7.26 14.33
CA MET A 610 -24.66 7.03 14.70
C MET A 610 -24.85 7.12 16.22
N VAL A 611 -25.84 7.88 16.65
CA VAL A 611 -26.33 7.96 18.04
C VAL A 611 -27.86 7.96 18.08
N GLU A 612 -28.45 7.84 19.27
CA GLU A 612 -29.91 7.81 19.45
C GLU A 612 -30.57 6.73 18.56
N ASP A 613 -30.14 5.48 18.75
CA ASP A 613 -30.58 4.30 17.99
C ASP A 613 -30.47 4.44 16.45
N GLY A 614 -29.55 5.29 16.00
CA GLY A 614 -29.29 5.54 14.59
C GLY A 614 -30.16 6.64 13.96
N TRP A 615 -31.06 7.29 14.72
CA TRP A 615 -31.84 8.43 14.24
C TRP A 615 -30.97 9.65 13.92
N LYS A 616 -29.94 9.89 14.73
CA LYS A 616 -29.07 11.06 14.63
C LYS A 616 -27.65 10.67 14.22
N LEU A 617 -27.08 11.46 13.32
CA LEU A 617 -25.66 11.37 12.95
C LEU A 617 -24.91 12.56 13.57
N LEU A 618 -23.71 12.30 14.07
CA LEU A 618 -22.82 13.30 14.65
C LEU A 618 -21.43 13.24 14.02
N LYS A 619 -20.70 14.35 14.09
CA LYS A 619 -19.30 14.36 13.67
C LYS A 619 -18.45 13.58 14.71
N PRO A 620 -17.36 12.93 14.31
CA PRO A 620 -16.45 12.24 15.24
C PRO A 620 -16.01 13.12 16.42
N GLU A 621 -15.81 14.42 16.20
CA GLU A 621 -15.40 15.38 17.23
C GLU A 621 -16.53 15.75 18.24
N GLU A 622 -17.79 15.40 17.94
CA GLU A 622 -18.96 15.62 18.82
C GLU A 622 -19.27 14.39 19.69
N VAL A 623 -18.44 13.35 19.60
CA VAL A 623 -18.54 12.08 20.34
C VAL A 623 -17.26 11.86 21.16
N VAL A 624 -17.41 11.21 22.32
CA VAL A 624 -16.32 10.82 23.23
C VAL A 624 -16.58 9.38 23.69
N ILE A 625 -15.53 8.57 23.85
CA ILE A 625 -15.69 7.16 24.29
C ILE A 625 -16.18 7.09 25.74
N ASN A 626 -15.51 7.81 26.65
CA ASN A 626 -15.88 7.89 28.06
C ASN A 626 -16.40 9.29 28.41
N LEU A 627 -17.71 9.39 28.58
CA LEU A 627 -18.41 10.62 28.96
C LEU A 627 -19.13 10.42 30.30
N GLU A 628 -18.60 11.03 31.36
CA GLU A 628 -19.29 11.12 32.65
C GLU A 628 -20.47 12.09 32.57
N TYR A 629 -21.56 11.81 33.30
CA TYR A 629 -22.76 12.63 33.32
C TYR A 629 -23.36 12.93 31.93
N GLU A 630 -23.37 11.93 31.02
CA GLU A 630 -23.83 12.06 29.63
C GLU A 630 -25.14 12.87 29.43
N ALA A 631 -26.11 12.71 30.32
CA ALA A 631 -27.38 13.44 30.30
C ALA A 631 -27.24 14.97 30.45
N ASP A 632 -26.17 15.46 31.09
CA ASP A 632 -25.87 16.89 31.23
C ASP A 632 -25.21 17.49 29.98
N PHE A 633 -24.72 16.66 29.05
CA PHE A 633 -24.00 17.10 27.85
C PHE A 633 -24.83 17.05 26.57
N LYS A 634 -25.93 16.30 26.55
CA LYS A 634 -26.87 16.26 25.41
C LYS A 634 -27.63 17.59 25.30
N PRO A 635 -27.89 18.12 24.08
CA PRO A 635 -27.62 17.52 22.77
C PRO A 635 -26.27 17.96 22.14
N TYR A 636 -25.31 18.44 22.94
CA TYR A 636 -24.06 19.06 22.45
C TYR A 636 -22.87 18.11 22.34
N LEU A 637 -22.73 17.15 23.26
CA LEU A 637 -21.67 16.14 23.24
C LEU A 637 -22.25 14.79 23.68
N TYR A 638 -21.85 13.72 22.99
CA TYR A 638 -22.42 12.38 23.19
C TYR A 638 -21.35 11.36 23.57
N LYS A 639 -21.78 10.31 24.28
CA LYS A 639 -20.99 9.11 24.48
C LYS A 639 -21.06 8.24 23.22
N LEU A 640 -19.96 7.56 22.86
CA LEU A 640 -19.99 6.54 21.81
C LEU A 640 -20.91 5.37 22.24
N PRO A 641 -21.94 5.00 21.44
CA PRO A 641 -22.80 3.86 21.76
C PRO A 641 -22.04 2.54 21.80
N LEU A 642 -22.48 1.63 22.68
CA LEU A 642 -21.78 0.35 22.95
C LEU A 642 -21.77 -0.57 21.72
N GLU A 643 -22.82 -0.50 20.90
CA GLU A 643 -23.05 -1.26 19.67
C GLU A 643 -22.03 -0.92 18.56
N LEU A 644 -21.38 0.23 18.71
CA LEU A 644 -20.32 0.76 17.85
C LEU A 644 -18.93 0.65 18.49
N GLY A 645 -18.82 0.11 19.70
CA GLY A 645 -17.56 -0.03 20.44
C GLY A 645 -16.50 -0.82 19.65
N THR A 646 -16.89 -1.82 18.85
CA THR A 646 -15.98 -2.58 17.97
C THR A 646 -15.25 -1.70 16.94
N PHE A 647 -15.77 -0.52 16.63
CA PHE A 647 -15.19 0.43 15.68
C PHE A 647 -14.56 1.65 16.37
N HIS A 648 -14.33 1.61 17.69
CA HIS A 648 -13.77 2.76 18.43
C HIS A 648 -12.48 3.29 17.79
N GLN A 649 -11.63 2.42 17.24
CA GLN A 649 -10.35 2.79 16.66
C GLN A 649 -10.51 3.59 15.35
N LEU A 650 -11.52 3.25 14.53
CA LEU A 650 -11.91 4.04 13.35
C LEU A 650 -12.36 5.45 13.77
N PHE A 651 -13.23 5.55 14.76
CA PHE A 651 -13.70 6.87 15.23
C PHE A 651 -12.58 7.71 15.87
N LYS A 652 -11.65 7.09 16.62
CA LYS A 652 -10.44 7.78 17.12
C LYS A 652 -9.54 8.28 16.00
N HIS A 653 -9.33 7.46 14.96
CA HIS A 653 -8.58 7.89 13.77
C HIS A 653 -9.25 9.09 13.08
N LEU A 654 -10.59 9.17 13.07
CA LEU A 654 -11.34 10.29 12.48
C LEU A 654 -11.37 11.56 13.35
N GLY A 655 -11.46 11.43 14.68
CA GLY A 655 -11.44 12.59 15.60
C GLY A 655 -12.19 12.44 16.94
N THR A 656 -12.69 11.27 17.27
CA THR A 656 -13.29 10.97 18.58
C THR A 656 -12.21 10.81 19.65
N GLU A 657 -12.40 11.43 20.81
CA GLU A 657 -11.46 11.38 21.94
C GLU A 657 -11.84 10.32 22.97
N ASP A 658 -10.88 9.86 23.78
CA ASP A 658 -11.14 8.91 24.87
C ASP A 658 -11.95 9.53 26.01
N ILE A 659 -11.63 10.79 26.33
CA ILE A 659 -12.28 11.65 27.34
C ILE A 659 -12.44 13.06 26.74
N ILE A 660 -13.25 13.92 27.36
CA ILE A 660 -13.51 15.26 26.82
C ILE A 660 -12.22 16.10 26.79
N SER A 661 -11.85 16.57 25.60
CA SER A 661 -10.68 17.45 25.39
C SER A 661 -10.97 18.91 25.72
N THR A 662 -9.91 19.69 25.99
CA THR A 662 -9.96 21.17 26.15
C THR A 662 -10.74 21.82 25.01
N LYS A 663 -10.48 21.40 23.77
CA LYS A 663 -11.12 21.91 22.56
C LYS A 663 -12.62 21.60 22.52
N GLN A 664 -13.03 20.39 22.91
CA GLN A 664 -14.45 20.01 22.96
C GLN A 664 -15.23 20.82 24.00
N TYR A 665 -14.66 21.08 25.19
CA TYR A 665 -15.29 21.98 26.18
C TYR A 665 -15.52 23.38 25.60
N VAL A 666 -14.52 23.96 24.93
CA VAL A 666 -14.63 25.29 24.29
C VAL A 666 -15.66 25.29 23.15
N GLU A 667 -15.71 24.24 22.31
CA GLU A 667 -16.67 24.16 21.21
C GLU A 667 -18.11 23.91 21.69
N VAL A 668 -18.32 23.20 22.81
CA VAL A 668 -19.65 23.10 23.44
C VAL A 668 -20.11 24.48 23.92
N LEU A 669 -19.27 25.23 24.64
CA LEU A 669 -19.58 26.61 25.07
C LEU A 669 -19.86 27.54 23.87
N SER A 670 -19.06 27.43 22.80
CA SER A 670 -19.24 28.19 21.56
C SER A 670 -20.55 27.84 20.84
N ARG A 671 -20.96 26.57 20.80
CA ARG A 671 -22.25 26.13 20.22
C ARG A 671 -23.44 26.60 21.05
N ILE A 672 -23.38 26.51 22.38
CA ILE A 672 -24.44 27.06 23.25
C ILE A 672 -24.55 28.58 23.09
N PHE A 673 -23.42 29.31 23.01
CA PHE A 673 -23.42 30.75 22.75
C PHE A 673 -24.04 31.11 21.39
N LYS A 674 -23.74 30.34 20.33
CA LYS A 674 -24.34 30.53 18.99
C LYS A 674 -25.85 30.28 19.02
N ASN A 675 -26.31 29.20 19.65
CA ASN A 675 -27.73 28.83 19.74
C ASN A 675 -28.55 29.85 20.55
N SER A 676 -28.01 30.32 21.68
CA SER A 676 -28.65 31.31 22.56
C SER A 676 -28.52 32.75 22.05
N GLU A 677 -27.71 33.01 21.02
CA GLU A 677 -27.37 34.36 20.52
C GLU A 677 -26.86 35.32 21.62
N GLY A 678 -26.24 34.79 22.69
CA GLY A 678 -25.81 35.57 23.86
C GLY A 678 -26.95 36.10 24.74
N LYS A 679 -28.17 35.54 24.61
CA LYS A 679 -29.31 35.81 25.49
C LYS A 679 -29.19 35.01 26.79
N GLN A 680 -30.22 35.09 27.64
CA GLN A 680 -30.32 34.30 28.86
C GLN A 680 -30.51 32.82 28.53
N LEU A 681 -29.70 31.96 29.14
CA LEU A 681 -29.70 30.51 28.93
C LEU A 681 -30.94 29.85 29.55
N ASP A 682 -31.44 28.80 28.91
CA ASP A 682 -32.48 27.95 29.50
C ASP A 682 -31.91 27.02 30.61
N PRO A 683 -32.75 26.40 31.47
CA PRO A 683 -32.29 25.55 32.57
C PRO A 683 -31.42 24.34 32.16
N ASN A 684 -31.60 23.77 30.97
CA ASN A 684 -30.81 22.66 30.45
C ASN A 684 -29.49 23.15 29.83
N GLU A 685 -29.52 24.25 29.08
CA GLU A 685 -28.29 24.94 28.64
C GLU A 685 -27.42 25.32 29.84
N MET A 686 -28.02 25.91 30.88
CA MET A 686 -27.34 26.27 32.13
C MET A 686 -26.75 25.05 32.85
N ARG A 687 -27.44 23.90 32.85
CA ARG A 687 -26.91 22.63 33.39
C ARG A 687 -25.66 22.18 32.62
N THR A 688 -25.73 22.21 31.30
CA THR A 688 -24.62 21.87 30.40
C THR A 688 -23.42 22.81 30.63
N VAL A 689 -23.65 24.12 30.65
CA VAL A 689 -22.60 25.14 30.87
C VAL A 689 -21.93 24.93 32.23
N LYS A 690 -22.69 24.71 33.31
CA LYS A 690 -22.13 24.44 34.64
C LYS A 690 -21.25 23.19 34.67
N ARG A 691 -21.66 22.11 33.98
CA ARG A 691 -20.89 20.86 33.87
C ARG A 691 -19.62 21.04 33.05
N VAL A 692 -19.71 21.73 31.90
CA VAL A 692 -18.58 22.02 31.00
C VAL A 692 -17.54 22.93 31.67
N VAL A 693 -17.97 23.98 32.37
CA VAL A 693 -17.08 24.86 33.14
C VAL A 693 -16.40 24.08 34.26
N SER A 694 -17.12 23.21 34.99
CA SER A 694 -16.51 22.32 35.99
C SER A 694 -15.41 21.45 35.38
N GLY A 695 -15.69 20.83 34.24
CA GLY A 695 -14.75 19.98 33.50
C GLY A 695 -13.49 20.74 33.08
N LEU A 696 -13.66 21.86 32.37
CA LEU A 696 -12.55 22.69 31.89
C LEU A 696 -11.64 23.18 33.04
N PHE A 697 -12.21 23.63 34.15
CA PHE A 697 -11.43 24.11 35.30
C PHE A 697 -10.74 22.96 36.07
N LYS A 698 -11.33 21.76 36.12
CA LYS A 698 -10.66 20.55 36.66
C LYS A 698 -9.55 20.05 35.73
N SER A 699 -9.73 20.11 34.41
CA SER A 699 -8.64 19.84 33.46
C SER A 699 -7.47 20.82 33.67
N LEU A 700 -7.77 22.11 33.83
CA LEU A 700 -6.76 23.14 34.11
C LEU A 700 -6.05 22.95 35.47
N GLN A 701 -6.74 22.37 36.46
CA GLN A 701 -6.12 21.97 37.73
C GLN A 701 -5.16 20.79 37.55
N ASN A 702 -5.57 19.75 36.82
CA ASN A 702 -4.85 18.49 36.72
C ASN A 702 -3.65 18.56 35.76
N ASP A 703 -3.77 19.28 34.64
CA ASP A 703 -2.72 19.43 33.62
C ASP A 703 -2.68 20.87 33.10
N SER A 704 -2.29 21.79 33.98
CA SER A 704 -2.28 23.23 33.72
C SER A 704 -1.43 23.63 32.50
N VAL A 705 -0.31 22.93 32.25
CA VAL A 705 0.62 23.25 31.16
C VAL A 705 0.00 22.88 29.81
N LYS A 706 -0.53 21.65 29.67
CA LYS A 706 -1.17 21.21 28.42
C LYS A 706 -2.43 22.02 28.11
N VAL A 707 -3.33 22.18 29.08
CA VAL A 707 -4.59 22.92 28.88
C VAL A 707 -4.32 24.38 28.52
N ARG A 708 -3.29 25.01 29.10
CA ARG A 708 -2.87 26.35 28.72
C ARG A 708 -2.34 26.41 27.28
N SER A 709 -1.50 25.46 26.89
CA SER A 709 -1.02 25.33 25.50
C SER A 709 -2.17 25.14 24.52
N ASP A 710 -3.12 24.25 24.81
CA ASP A 710 -4.33 24.03 24.01
C ASP A 710 -5.13 25.34 23.82
N LEU A 711 -5.34 26.10 24.90
CA LEU A 711 -6.04 27.40 24.87
C LEU A 711 -5.27 28.49 24.12
N GLU A 712 -3.93 28.50 24.16
CA GLU A 712 -3.09 29.45 23.41
C GLU A 712 -2.95 29.09 21.92
N ASN A 713 -3.14 27.80 21.57
CA ASN A 713 -3.18 27.28 20.21
C ASN A 713 -4.57 27.38 19.57
N ALA A 714 -5.64 27.38 20.35
CA ALA A 714 -7.03 27.57 19.90
C ALA A 714 -7.36 29.03 19.51
N ARG A 715 -6.47 29.70 18.77
CA ARG A 715 -6.50 31.15 18.48
C ARG A 715 -7.77 31.61 17.74
N ASP A 716 -8.44 30.71 17.03
CA ASP A 716 -9.67 30.98 16.27
C ASP A 716 -10.95 30.78 17.11
N LEU A 717 -10.86 30.20 18.31
CA LEU A 717 -12.00 29.89 19.18
C LEU A 717 -12.05 30.84 20.37
N ALA A 718 -13.07 31.71 20.40
CA ALA A 718 -13.36 32.53 21.56
C ALA A 718 -13.85 31.67 22.74
N LEU A 719 -13.21 31.78 23.90
CA LEU A 719 -13.69 31.19 25.14
C LEU A 719 -14.86 32.01 25.69
N TYR A 720 -16.01 31.36 25.87
CA TYR A 720 -17.20 31.93 26.52
C TYR A 720 -17.37 31.32 27.90
N LEU A 721 -17.68 32.13 28.91
CA LEU A 721 -18.01 31.68 30.27
C LEU A 721 -19.37 32.25 30.73
N PRO A 722 -20.04 31.60 31.68
CA PRO A 722 -21.31 32.07 32.23
C PRO A 722 -21.17 33.34 33.07
N SER A 723 -22.02 34.33 32.79
CA SER A 723 -22.20 35.54 33.60
C SER A 723 -23.18 35.30 34.76
N GLN A 724 -23.16 36.20 35.75
CA GLN A 724 -24.06 36.15 36.91
C GLN A 724 -25.55 36.36 36.53
N ASP A 725 -25.86 37.04 35.43
CA ASP A 725 -27.22 37.18 34.88
C ASP A 725 -27.65 36.00 33.99
N GLY A 726 -26.84 34.94 33.93
CA GLY A 726 -27.21 33.67 33.28
C GLY A 726 -27.07 33.66 31.76
N ARG A 727 -26.10 34.39 31.21
CA ARG A 727 -25.76 34.40 29.77
C ARG A 727 -24.37 33.81 29.53
N LEU A 728 -24.03 33.48 28.30
CA LEU A 728 -22.64 33.23 27.90
C LEU A 728 -21.99 34.49 27.33
N VAL A 729 -20.81 34.83 27.85
CA VAL A 729 -20.06 36.05 27.49
C VAL A 729 -18.59 35.69 27.26
N LYS A 730 -17.90 36.43 26.37
CA LYS A 730 -16.45 36.25 26.15
C LYS A 730 -15.69 36.41 27.47
N SER A 731 -14.88 35.41 27.82
CA SER A 731 -14.21 35.29 29.11
C SER A 731 -13.43 36.54 29.51
N SER A 732 -12.72 37.18 28.57
CA SER A 732 -11.93 38.40 28.82
C SER A 732 -12.72 39.69 29.07
N ILE A 733 -14.04 39.69 28.82
CA ILE A 733 -14.94 40.82 29.14
C ILE A 733 -15.46 40.68 30.57
N LEU A 734 -15.64 39.45 31.06
CA LEU A 734 -16.19 39.15 32.37
C LEU A 734 -15.25 39.59 33.49
N VAL A 735 -15.85 39.94 34.63
CA VAL A 735 -15.16 40.33 35.85
C VAL A 735 -15.29 39.24 36.90
N PHE A 736 -14.18 38.69 37.35
CA PHE A 736 -14.13 37.80 38.51
C PHE A 736 -13.99 38.64 39.78
N ASP A 737 -14.88 38.42 40.76
CA ASP A 737 -14.74 38.98 42.11
C ASP A 737 -13.55 38.29 42.79
N ASP A 738 -12.42 38.98 42.88
CA ASP A 738 -11.23 38.60 43.66
C ASP A 738 -11.07 39.46 44.93
N ALA A 739 -12.00 40.39 45.16
CA ALA A 739 -11.90 41.46 46.13
C ALA A 739 -13.14 41.53 47.03
N PRO A 740 -13.45 40.47 47.79
CA PRO A 740 -14.71 40.35 48.55
C PRO A 740 -14.90 41.43 49.62
N HIS A 741 -13.84 42.15 50.00
CA HIS A 741 -13.91 43.28 50.92
C HIS A 741 -14.65 44.51 50.33
N TYR A 742 -14.74 44.65 49.00
CA TYR A 742 -15.55 45.71 48.37
C TYR A 742 -17.04 45.37 48.27
N LYS A 743 -17.43 44.11 48.52
CA LYS A 743 -18.79 43.60 48.31
C LYS A 743 -19.87 44.30 49.13
N SER A 744 -19.54 44.84 50.31
CA SER A 744 -20.46 45.62 51.14
C SER A 744 -20.68 47.06 50.64
N ARG A 745 -19.69 47.61 49.92
CA ARG A 745 -19.70 48.97 49.35
C ARG A 745 -20.29 49.02 47.94
N ILE A 746 -20.41 47.87 47.29
CA ILE A 746 -20.97 47.72 45.94
C ILE A 746 -22.42 47.27 46.07
N GLN A 747 -23.35 48.19 45.80
CA GLN A 747 -24.79 47.92 45.81
C GLN A 747 -25.35 48.01 44.39
N GLY A 748 -26.01 46.94 43.93
CA GLY A 748 -26.59 46.87 42.59
C GLY A 748 -25.57 46.64 41.47
N ASN A 749 -25.94 47.03 40.25
CA ASN A 749 -25.13 46.81 39.05
C ASN A 749 -24.10 47.95 38.86
N ILE A 750 -22.81 47.60 38.89
CA ILE A 750 -21.68 48.51 38.67
C ILE A 750 -21.31 48.73 37.19
N GLY A 751 -22.17 48.34 36.26
CA GLY A 751 -21.98 48.56 34.82
C GLY A 751 -21.01 47.58 34.14
N VAL A 752 -20.59 46.52 34.85
CA VAL A 752 -19.74 45.43 34.32
C VAL A 752 -20.39 44.08 34.52
N GLN A 753 -20.09 43.13 33.63
CA GLN A 753 -20.64 41.78 33.68
C GLN A 753 -19.78 40.89 34.57
N MET A 754 -20.32 40.47 35.72
CA MET A 754 -19.66 39.57 36.64
C MET A 754 -19.68 38.13 36.11
N LEU A 755 -18.58 37.40 36.27
CA LEU A 755 -18.54 35.94 36.13
C LEU A 755 -19.50 35.31 37.14
N VAL A 756 -20.16 34.20 36.78
CA VAL A 756 -20.96 33.44 37.75
C VAL A 756 -20.08 32.96 38.91
N ASP A 757 -20.67 32.85 40.10
CA ASP A 757 -20.04 32.20 41.25
C ASP A 757 -19.68 30.74 40.87
N LEU A 758 -18.37 30.45 40.82
CA LEU A 758 -17.82 29.17 40.40
C LEU A 758 -18.23 28.02 41.35
N SER A 759 -18.66 28.30 42.57
CA SER A 759 -19.25 27.28 43.46
C SER A 759 -20.54 26.70 42.89
N GLN A 760 -21.28 27.48 42.08
CA GLN A 760 -22.46 27.02 41.35
C GLN A 760 -22.11 26.18 40.11
N CYS A 761 -20.84 26.11 39.72
CA CYS A 761 -20.31 25.28 38.64
C CYS A 761 -19.57 24.04 39.19
N TYR A 762 -19.99 23.52 40.34
CA TYR A 762 -19.44 22.31 40.97
C TYR A 762 -17.93 22.35 41.30
N LEU A 763 -17.37 23.54 41.53
CA LEU A 763 -15.95 23.77 41.87
C LEU A 763 -15.71 24.03 43.38
N GLY A 764 -16.65 23.64 44.25
CA GLY A 764 -16.56 23.85 45.69
C GLY A 764 -16.69 25.33 46.11
N LYS A 765 -16.58 25.62 47.41
CA LYS A 765 -16.75 26.97 47.98
C LYS A 765 -15.44 27.69 48.32
N ASP A 766 -14.29 27.10 48.00
CA ASP A 766 -12.98 27.72 48.25
C ASP A 766 -12.68 28.79 47.20
N HIS A 767 -12.92 30.03 47.59
CA HIS A 767 -12.71 31.21 46.76
C HIS A 767 -11.22 31.48 46.49
N GLY A 768 -10.32 31.13 47.41
CA GLY A 768 -8.87 31.24 47.19
C GLY A 768 -8.38 30.25 46.14
N PHE A 769 -8.94 29.05 46.13
CA PHE A 769 -8.73 28.07 45.07
C PHE A 769 -9.30 28.54 43.72
N HIS A 770 -10.49 29.16 43.69
CA HIS A 770 -11.05 29.75 42.47
C HIS A 770 -10.13 30.83 41.88
N THR A 771 -9.60 31.73 42.71
CA THR A 771 -8.63 32.76 42.28
C THR A 771 -7.37 32.13 41.66
N LYS A 772 -6.84 31.05 42.26
CA LYS A 772 -5.70 30.31 41.69
C LYS A 772 -6.01 29.77 40.29
N LEU A 773 -7.18 29.15 40.08
CA LEU A 773 -7.57 28.63 38.78
C LEU A 773 -7.75 29.72 37.72
N ILE A 774 -8.36 30.86 38.07
CA ILE A 774 -8.46 32.03 37.17
C ILE A 774 -7.08 32.52 36.74
N MET A 775 -6.10 32.52 37.64
CA MET A 775 -4.73 32.96 37.33
C MET A 775 -3.94 32.00 36.42
N LEU A 776 -4.36 30.74 36.27
CA LEU A 776 -3.73 29.78 35.33
C LEU A 776 -4.07 30.10 33.85
N PHE A 777 -5.21 30.74 33.57
CA PHE A 777 -5.62 31.08 32.21
C PHE A 777 -4.61 32.00 31.49
N PRO A 778 -4.44 31.86 30.16
CA PRO A 778 -3.69 32.80 29.34
C PRO A 778 -4.23 34.23 29.47
N GLN A 779 -3.35 35.23 29.52
CA GLN A 779 -3.72 36.63 29.78
C GLN A 779 -4.82 37.17 28.84
N LYS A 780 -4.83 36.76 27.56
CA LYS A 780 -5.82 37.20 26.56
C LYS A 780 -7.23 36.60 26.76
N LEU A 781 -7.33 35.49 27.48
CA LEU A 781 -8.58 34.74 27.71
C LEU A 781 -9.09 34.85 29.16
N ARG A 782 -8.24 35.35 30.07
CA ARG A 782 -8.55 35.46 31.50
C ARG A 782 -9.63 36.53 31.78
N PRO A 783 -10.62 36.25 32.63
CA PRO A 783 -11.49 37.28 33.19
C PRO A 783 -10.72 38.39 33.89
N ARG A 784 -11.24 39.61 33.85
CA ARG A 784 -10.66 40.76 34.54
C ARG A 784 -10.88 40.60 36.05
N LEU A 785 -9.91 41.00 36.86
CA LEU A 785 -10.04 40.98 38.32
C LEU A 785 -10.82 42.22 38.79
N LEU A 786 -11.75 42.07 39.73
CA LEU A 786 -12.51 43.17 40.32
C LEU A 786 -11.59 44.22 40.97
N SER A 787 -10.55 43.77 41.69
CA SER A 787 -9.47 44.61 42.21
C SER A 787 -8.78 45.46 41.14
N SER A 788 -8.63 44.91 39.92
CA SER A 788 -7.92 45.59 38.84
C SER A 788 -8.74 46.70 38.19
N ILE A 789 -10.08 46.62 38.22
CA ILE A 789 -10.98 47.59 37.56
C ILE A 789 -11.47 48.69 38.48
N LEU A 790 -11.52 48.43 39.80
CA LEU A 790 -11.90 49.42 40.80
C LEU A 790 -10.71 50.33 41.13
N GLU A 791 -11.04 51.53 41.57
CA GLU A 791 -10.12 52.50 42.14
C GLU A 791 -10.83 53.23 43.28
N GLU A 792 -10.12 53.46 44.37
CA GLU A 792 -10.62 54.18 45.52
C GLU A 792 -10.11 55.62 45.47
N GLN A 793 -11.02 56.60 45.53
CA GLN A 793 -10.69 58.03 45.53
C GLN A 793 -11.06 58.67 46.85
N LEU A 794 -10.28 59.67 47.27
CA LEU A 794 -10.63 60.56 48.38
C LEU A 794 -11.63 61.63 47.89
N ASP A 795 -12.69 61.86 48.67
CA ASP A 795 -13.68 62.89 48.38
C ASP A 795 -13.15 64.29 48.76
N GLU A 796 -12.51 64.98 47.82
CA GLU A 796 -11.74 66.23 48.04
C GLU A 796 -12.56 67.42 48.57
N GLU A 797 -13.89 67.40 48.48
CA GLU A 797 -14.77 68.45 49.03
C GLU A 797 -15.01 68.32 50.55
N THR A 798 -14.64 67.19 51.18
CA THR A 798 -14.99 66.85 52.57
C THR A 798 -13.92 67.08 53.66
N PRO A 799 -12.60 67.07 53.43
CA PRO A 799 -11.64 66.87 54.51
C PRO A 799 -11.27 68.18 55.20
N LYS A 800 -11.91 68.44 56.36
CA LYS A 800 -11.46 69.50 57.28
C LYS A 800 -10.10 69.16 57.87
N VAL A 801 -9.16 70.10 57.80
CA VAL A 801 -7.83 69.98 58.42
C VAL A 801 -8.01 69.72 59.92
N CYS A 802 -7.19 68.83 60.49
CA CYS A 802 -7.24 68.48 61.91
C CYS A 802 -7.24 69.75 62.81
N GLN A 803 -8.00 69.72 63.90
CA GLN A 803 -8.09 70.78 64.91
C GLN A 803 -6.73 71.28 65.45
N PHE A 804 -5.66 70.47 65.37
CA PHE A 804 -4.30 70.83 65.78
C PHE A 804 -3.43 71.38 64.63
N GLY A 805 -3.92 71.36 63.39
CA GLY A 805 -3.22 71.85 62.20
C GLY A 805 -1.79 71.31 62.05
N ALA A 806 -0.85 72.19 61.74
CA ALA A 806 0.58 71.87 61.61
C ALA A 806 1.25 71.43 62.93
N LEU A 807 0.60 71.61 64.09
CA LEU A 807 1.10 71.19 65.41
C LEU A 807 0.62 69.78 65.80
N CYS A 808 -0.04 69.06 64.91
CA CYS A 808 -0.52 67.70 65.16
C CYS A 808 0.65 66.72 65.42
N SER A 809 0.79 66.26 66.67
CA SER A 809 1.84 65.33 67.10
C SER A 809 1.85 64.01 66.32
N LEU A 810 0.67 63.48 65.97
CA LEU A 810 0.52 62.28 65.14
C LEU A 810 1.09 62.49 63.72
N GLN A 811 0.84 63.65 63.12
CA GLN A 811 1.38 64.02 61.81
C GLN A 811 2.91 64.11 61.85
N GLY A 812 3.45 64.81 62.84
CA GLY A 812 4.91 64.93 63.04
C GLY A 812 5.59 63.58 63.28
N ARG A 813 5.02 62.73 64.16
CA ARG A 813 5.54 61.38 64.43
C ARG A 813 5.58 60.51 63.18
N LEU A 814 4.48 60.47 62.41
CA LEU A 814 4.41 59.64 61.21
C LEU A 814 5.29 60.20 60.07
N GLN A 815 5.40 61.52 59.93
CA GLN A 815 6.33 62.13 58.98
C GLN A 815 7.77 61.72 59.28
N LEU A 816 8.21 61.76 60.55
CA LEU A 816 9.55 61.35 60.96
C LEU A 816 9.77 59.84 60.80
N LEU A 817 8.80 59.02 61.24
CA LEU A 817 8.89 57.56 61.17
C LEU A 817 8.99 57.06 59.73
N LEU A 818 8.06 57.47 58.86
CA LEU A 818 7.95 56.96 57.49
C LEU A 818 9.06 57.48 56.56
N SER A 819 9.68 58.61 56.89
CA SER A 819 10.84 59.16 56.15
C SER A 819 12.19 58.66 56.70
N SER A 820 12.19 57.90 57.82
CA SER A 820 13.43 57.43 58.46
C SER A 820 14.09 56.29 57.67
N GLU A 821 15.42 56.29 57.67
CA GLU A 821 16.22 55.24 57.01
C GLU A 821 15.95 53.86 57.60
N GLN A 822 15.74 53.77 58.92
CA GLN A 822 15.44 52.53 59.64
C GLN A 822 14.08 51.95 59.20
N PHE A 823 13.07 52.80 58.97
CA PHE A 823 11.79 52.35 58.44
C PHE A 823 11.89 51.91 56.98
N ILE A 824 12.65 52.63 56.13
CA ILE A 824 12.85 52.23 54.73
C ILE A 824 13.61 50.90 54.62
N THR A 825 14.68 50.71 55.38
CA THR A 825 15.43 49.44 55.41
C THR A 825 14.57 48.30 55.95
N GLY A 826 13.77 48.53 56.99
CA GLY A 826 12.80 47.55 57.48
C GLY A 826 11.74 47.17 56.43
N LEU A 827 11.27 48.14 55.65
CA LEU A 827 10.28 47.94 54.58
C LEU A 827 10.86 47.06 53.46
N ILE A 828 12.07 47.36 52.99
CA ILE A 828 12.78 46.55 51.98
C ILE A 828 13.03 45.13 52.49
N ARG A 829 13.44 44.99 53.76
CA ARG A 829 13.67 43.69 54.41
C ARG A 829 12.41 42.81 54.44
N ILE A 830 11.23 43.38 54.71
CA ILE A 830 9.95 42.64 54.62
C ILE A 830 9.66 42.22 53.17
N MET A 831 9.80 43.14 52.21
CA MET A 831 9.49 42.87 50.80
C MET A 831 10.34 41.73 50.22
N LYS A 832 11.64 41.68 50.57
CA LYS A 832 12.52 40.54 50.25
C LYS A 832 12.10 39.26 50.99
N HIS A 833 11.79 39.36 52.28
CA HIS A 833 11.44 38.21 53.12
C HIS A 833 10.21 37.45 52.63
N GLU A 834 9.15 38.15 52.23
CA GLU A 834 7.89 37.52 51.84
C GLU A 834 7.91 36.95 50.41
N ASN A 835 8.54 37.64 49.45
CA ASN A 835 8.66 37.11 48.08
C ASN A 835 9.84 37.72 47.29
N ASP A 836 11.04 37.22 47.58
CA ASP A 836 12.31 37.63 46.96
C ASP A 836 12.25 37.66 45.41
N ASN A 837 11.63 36.67 44.77
CA ASN A 837 11.47 36.64 43.30
C ASN A 837 10.54 37.75 42.77
N ALA A 838 9.48 38.11 43.49
CA ALA A 838 8.60 39.22 43.11
C ALA A 838 9.23 40.58 43.43
N PHE A 839 10.06 40.66 44.47
CA PHE A 839 10.91 41.81 44.77
C PHE A 839 11.88 42.06 43.63
N LEU A 840 12.71 41.08 43.24
CA LEU A 840 13.66 41.17 42.12
C LEU A 840 12.97 41.62 40.81
N ALA A 841 11.82 41.05 40.48
CA ALA A 841 11.06 41.42 39.28
C ALA A 841 10.49 42.86 39.29
N ASN A 842 10.42 43.51 40.46
CA ASN A 842 9.94 44.89 40.62
C ASN A 842 10.94 45.78 41.36
N GLU A 843 12.21 45.36 41.48
CA GLU A 843 13.21 45.94 42.37
C GLU A 843 13.36 47.44 42.13
N GLU A 844 13.47 47.82 40.85
CA GLU A 844 13.60 49.22 40.45
C GLU A 844 12.37 50.06 40.86
N LYS A 845 11.15 49.51 40.83
CA LYS A 845 9.94 50.21 41.29
C LYS A 845 9.87 50.29 42.81
N ALA A 846 10.24 49.20 43.50
CA ALA A 846 10.28 49.13 44.96
C ALA A 846 11.29 50.14 45.54
N ILE A 847 12.49 50.19 44.96
CA ILE A 847 13.54 51.16 45.31
C ILE A 847 13.10 52.58 44.97
N ARG A 848 12.50 52.84 43.79
CA ARG A 848 11.93 54.16 43.46
C ARG A 848 10.84 54.58 44.45
N LEU A 849 9.97 53.68 44.90
CA LEU A 849 8.96 53.96 45.92
C LEU A 849 9.61 54.29 47.27
N CYS A 850 10.57 53.49 47.72
CA CYS A 850 11.29 53.72 48.97
C CYS A 850 12.03 55.07 48.94
N LYS A 851 12.63 55.44 47.80
CA LYS A 851 13.23 56.75 47.58
C LYS A 851 12.19 57.88 47.63
N ALA A 852 11.04 57.73 46.97
CA ALA A 852 9.96 58.71 47.00
C ALA A 852 9.32 58.86 48.40
N LEU A 853 9.29 57.80 49.21
CA LEU A 853 8.87 57.85 50.62
C LEU A 853 9.91 58.59 51.49
N ARG A 854 11.21 58.37 51.26
CA ARG A 854 12.30 59.06 51.97
C ARG A 854 12.38 60.56 51.63
N GLU A 855 12.26 60.91 50.34
CA GLU A 855 12.57 62.26 49.83
C GLU A 855 11.33 63.13 49.56
N GLY A 856 10.16 62.52 49.32
CA GLY A 856 8.98 63.19 48.75
C GLY A 856 7.67 62.98 49.50
N LEU A 857 7.69 62.34 50.68
CA LEU A 857 6.50 62.10 51.49
C LEU A 857 6.07 63.37 52.25
N LYS A 858 4.77 63.69 52.19
CA LYS A 858 4.10 64.67 53.04
C LYS A 858 2.91 64.03 53.74
N VAL A 859 2.91 64.00 55.06
CA VAL A 859 1.78 63.54 55.89
C VAL A 859 0.88 64.74 56.20
N SER A 860 -0.44 64.59 56.04
CA SER A 860 -1.43 65.61 56.33
C SER A 860 -2.60 65.03 57.12
N CYS A 861 -2.91 65.64 58.26
CA CYS A 861 -3.91 65.13 59.20
C CYS A 861 -5.24 65.89 59.11
N PHE A 862 -6.34 65.15 59.12
CA PHE A 862 -7.71 65.64 58.94
C PHE A 862 -8.64 65.12 60.04
N GLU A 863 -9.75 65.81 60.28
CA GLU A 863 -10.77 65.37 61.24
C GLU A 863 -11.47 64.09 60.79
N LYS A 864 -11.68 63.94 59.47
CA LYS A 864 -12.42 62.84 58.87
C LYS A 864 -11.97 62.64 57.42
N LEU A 865 -11.78 61.38 57.00
CA LEU A 865 -11.52 61.04 55.60
C LEU A 865 -12.64 60.15 55.05
N GLN A 866 -13.13 60.48 53.86
CA GLN A 866 -14.12 59.69 53.14
C GLN A 866 -13.62 59.33 51.75
N THR A 867 -13.87 58.09 51.33
CA THR A 867 -13.52 57.58 50.01
C THR A 867 -14.73 57.07 49.26
N THR A 868 -14.74 57.27 47.95
CA THR A 868 -15.69 56.68 47.01
C THR A 868 -14.98 55.68 46.10
N LEU A 869 -15.67 54.59 45.74
CA LEU A 869 -15.18 53.64 44.75
C LEU A 869 -15.61 54.13 43.36
N ARG A 870 -14.71 54.09 42.38
CA ARG A 870 -15.01 54.26 40.96
C ARG A 870 -14.52 53.08 40.16
N VAL A 871 -15.15 52.82 39.01
CA VAL A 871 -14.54 51.98 37.98
C VAL A 871 -13.57 52.86 37.20
N LYS A 872 -12.33 52.40 36.99
CA LYS A 872 -11.28 53.16 36.30
C LYS A 872 -11.77 53.65 34.92
N GLY A 873 -11.82 54.97 34.75
CA GLY A 873 -12.32 55.63 33.53
C GLY A 873 -13.82 55.95 33.49
N PHE A 874 -14.57 55.67 34.56
CA PHE A 874 -16.01 55.92 34.67
C PHE A 874 -16.36 56.76 35.93
N THR A 875 -17.65 57.09 36.07
CA THR A 875 -18.20 57.83 37.23
C THR A 875 -18.08 57.04 38.54
N PRO A 876 -18.12 57.72 39.70
CA PRO A 876 -18.19 57.06 41.01
C PRO A 876 -19.37 56.09 41.11
N ILE A 877 -19.17 54.98 41.82
CA ILE A 877 -20.22 54.00 42.12
C ILE A 877 -21.17 54.65 43.14
N PRO A 878 -22.48 54.78 42.85
CA PRO A 878 -23.45 55.35 43.78
C PRO A 878 -23.43 54.63 45.13
N HIS A 879 -23.55 55.41 46.21
CA HIS A 879 -23.58 54.92 47.60
C HIS A 879 -22.33 54.14 48.07
N SER A 880 -21.22 54.12 47.31
CA SER A 880 -19.97 53.44 47.70
C SER A 880 -19.09 54.20 48.71
N ARG A 881 -19.56 55.37 49.17
CA ARG A 881 -18.86 56.25 50.12
C ARG A 881 -18.63 55.52 51.45
N SER A 882 -17.37 55.41 51.86
CA SER A 882 -16.96 54.85 53.15
C SER A 882 -16.05 55.84 53.88
N GLU A 883 -15.94 55.69 55.19
CA GLU A 883 -14.88 56.33 55.98
C GLU A 883 -13.61 55.47 55.89
N THR A 884 -12.45 56.12 55.97
CA THR A 884 -11.13 55.46 56.07
C THR A 884 -10.25 56.21 57.06
N PHE A 885 -9.28 55.53 57.66
CA PHE A 885 -8.32 56.14 58.57
C PHE A 885 -7.05 56.67 57.88
N ALA A 886 -6.73 56.14 56.69
CA ALA A 886 -5.57 56.54 55.91
C ALA A 886 -5.87 56.45 54.40
N PHE A 887 -5.25 57.33 53.62
CA PHE A 887 -5.32 57.33 52.16
C PHE A 887 -4.03 57.92 51.56
N LEU A 888 -3.42 57.25 50.58
CA LEU A 888 -2.17 57.70 49.96
C LEU A 888 -2.43 58.13 48.50
N LYS A 889 -2.17 59.41 48.22
CA LYS A 889 -2.31 60.01 46.89
C LYS A 889 -0.92 60.29 46.30
N ARG A 890 -0.67 59.81 45.09
CA ARG A 890 0.59 60.04 44.36
C ARG A 890 0.41 61.16 43.34
N PHE A 891 1.40 62.04 43.23
CA PHE A 891 1.45 63.10 42.22
C PHE A 891 2.75 62.98 41.43
N GLY A 892 2.65 62.46 40.20
CA GLY A 892 3.81 62.14 39.37
C GLY A 892 4.73 61.09 40.01
N ASN A 893 6.02 61.13 39.63
CA ASN A 893 7.02 60.15 40.06
C ASN A 893 7.74 60.51 41.39
N ALA A 894 7.43 61.66 42.01
CA ALA A 894 8.28 62.24 43.06
C ALA A 894 7.54 62.67 44.35
N VAL A 895 6.23 62.94 44.31
CA VAL A 895 5.50 63.47 45.49
C VAL A 895 4.44 62.48 45.96
N ILE A 896 4.52 62.11 47.24
CA ILE A 896 3.57 61.21 47.91
C ILE A 896 2.88 61.99 49.03
N LEU A 897 1.57 62.13 48.96
CA LEU A 897 0.74 62.77 49.99
C LEU A 897 -0.04 61.69 50.75
N LEU A 898 0.28 61.51 52.03
CA LEU A 898 -0.41 60.59 52.93
C LEU A 898 -1.41 61.38 53.78
N TYR A 899 -2.69 61.18 53.48
CA TYR A 899 -3.82 61.71 54.23
C TYR A 899 -4.11 60.76 55.38
N ILE A 900 -4.19 61.27 56.61
CA ILE A 900 -4.55 60.50 57.80
C ILE A 900 -5.71 61.16 58.55
N GLN A 901 -6.63 60.36 59.07
CA GLN A 901 -7.62 60.81 60.04
C GLN A 901 -6.96 60.90 61.43
N HIS A 902 -7.29 61.92 62.22
CA HIS A 902 -6.76 62.06 63.57
C HIS A 902 -7.33 60.96 64.50
N SER A 903 -6.44 60.19 65.15
CA SER A 903 -6.78 59.08 66.04
C SER A 903 -5.70 58.91 67.12
N ASP A 904 -5.87 57.95 68.03
CA ASP A 904 -4.74 57.49 68.84
C ASP A 904 -3.71 56.80 67.93
N SER A 905 -2.45 57.18 68.10
CA SER A 905 -1.25 56.49 67.58
C SER A 905 -1.20 54.98 67.83
N LYS A 906 -1.91 54.48 68.84
CA LYS A 906 -1.98 53.07 69.25
C LYS A 906 -3.27 52.37 68.83
N ASP A 907 -4.20 53.06 68.16
CA ASP A 907 -5.42 52.42 67.66
C ASP A 907 -5.06 51.39 66.58
N ILE A 908 -5.40 50.13 66.84
CA ILE A 908 -5.12 49.00 65.97
C ILE A 908 -5.82 49.17 64.62
N ASN A 909 -7.01 49.78 64.57
CA ASN A 909 -7.74 50.01 63.32
C ASN A 909 -7.04 51.07 62.45
N PHE A 910 -6.51 52.12 63.08
CA PHE A 910 -5.70 53.14 62.42
C PHE A 910 -4.37 52.57 61.90
N LEU A 911 -3.65 51.80 62.73
CA LEU A 911 -2.40 51.14 62.34
C LEU A 911 -2.62 50.11 61.21
N LEU A 912 -3.71 49.35 61.26
CA LEU A 912 -4.11 48.42 60.21
C LEU A 912 -4.44 49.16 58.90
N ALA A 913 -5.16 50.28 58.95
CA ALA A 913 -5.46 51.07 57.75
C ALA A 913 -4.20 51.70 57.13
N LEU A 914 -3.26 52.20 57.95
CA LEU A 914 -1.95 52.64 57.51
C LEU A 914 -1.14 51.49 56.87
N ALA A 915 -1.11 50.31 57.51
CA ALA A 915 -0.44 49.14 56.98
C ALA A 915 -1.05 48.68 55.64
N MET A 916 -2.37 48.65 55.52
CA MET A 916 -3.08 48.36 54.26
C MET A 916 -2.79 49.40 53.17
N THR A 917 -2.69 50.69 53.54
CA THR A 917 -2.34 51.78 52.63
C THR A 917 -0.90 51.63 52.12
N LEU A 918 0.06 51.31 52.99
CA LEU A 918 1.45 51.05 52.61
C LEU A 918 1.60 49.76 51.79
N LYS A 919 0.89 48.68 52.16
CA LYS A 919 0.81 47.43 51.40
C LYS A 919 0.34 47.68 49.96
N SER A 920 -0.76 48.41 49.80
CA SER A 920 -1.27 48.84 48.48
C SER A 920 -0.25 49.71 47.74
N ALA A 921 0.46 50.60 48.44
CA ALA A 921 1.53 51.40 47.85
C ALA A 921 2.71 50.54 47.36
N THR A 922 3.09 49.48 48.07
CA THR A 922 4.15 48.52 47.67
C THR A 922 3.72 47.55 46.56
N ASP A 923 2.68 47.87 45.77
CA ASP A 923 2.09 47.00 44.73
C ASP A 923 1.72 45.58 45.26
N ASN A 924 1.40 45.46 46.56
CA ASN A 924 1.19 44.21 47.30
C ASN A 924 2.39 43.24 47.31
N LEU A 925 3.62 43.74 47.20
CA LEU A 925 4.84 42.96 47.47
C LEU A 925 4.95 42.51 48.93
N ILE A 926 4.21 43.17 49.83
CA ILE A 926 4.02 42.78 51.23
C ILE A 926 2.66 42.07 51.36
N SER A 927 2.65 40.82 51.80
CA SER A 927 1.43 40.03 51.99
C SER A 927 0.87 40.13 53.41
N ASP A 928 1.68 39.96 54.44
CA ASP A 928 1.27 40.06 55.84
C ASP A 928 1.42 41.50 56.37
N THR A 929 0.29 42.08 56.78
CA THR A 929 0.26 43.41 57.38
C THR A 929 0.79 43.42 58.82
N SER A 930 0.99 42.27 59.47
CA SER A 930 1.49 42.19 60.85
C SER A 930 2.86 42.87 61.00
N TYR A 931 3.77 42.64 60.05
CA TYR A 931 5.10 43.26 60.01
C TYR A 931 5.01 44.79 59.91
N LEU A 932 4.16 45.30 59.02
CA LEU A 932 3.93 46.74 58.86
C LEU A 932 3.31 47.38 60.11
N ILE A 933 2.32 46.71 60.74
CA ILE A 933 1.69 47.20 61.98
C ILE A 933 2.74 47.29 63.11
N ALA A 934 3.63 46.30 63.23
CA ALA A 934 4.71 46.31 64.22
C ALA A 934 5.68 47.48 64.00
N MET A 935 6.04 47.78 62.74
CA MET A 935 6.88 48.94 62.41
C MET A 935 6.20 50.28 62.67
N LEU A 936 4.92 50.43 62.27
CA LEU A 936 4.14 51.66 62.45
C LEU A 936 3.86 51.98 63.93
N GLY A 937 3.75 50.94 64.75
CA GLY A 937 3.61 51.00 66.21
C GLY A 937 4.91 51.23 66.98
N CYS A 938 6.08 51.26 66.31
CA CYS A 938 7.34 51.56 66.99
C CYS A 938 7.41 53.04 67.42
N ASN A 939 7.65 53.27 68.72
CA ASN A 939 7.93 54.59 69.28
C ASN A 939 9.41 55.01 69.10
N ASP A 940 10.29 54.02 68.88
CA ASP A 940 11.73 54.16 68.74
C ASP A 940 12.13 53.55 67.38
N ILE A 941 12.64 54.38 66.47
CA ILE A 941 12.98 53.97 65.10
C ILE A 941 14.15 52.99 65.05
N TYR A 942 15.05 53.01 66.06
CA TYR A 942 16.23 52.14 66.08
C TYR A 942 15.87 50.70 66.46
N ARG A 943 14.72 50.49 67.11
CA ARG A 943 14.21 49.15 67.49
C ARG A 943 13.37 48.48 66.41
N ILE A 944 13.21 49.11 65.25
CA ILE A 944 12.47 48.52 64.11
C ILE A 944 13.08 47.16 63.72
N SER A 945 14.41 47.05 63.63
CA SER A 945 15.05 45.76 63.32
C SER A 945 14.77 44.71 64.39
N GLU A 946 14.98 45.03 65.67
CA GLU A 946 14.70 44.14 66.82
C GLU A 946 13.26 43.62 66.77
N LYS A 947 12.30 44.45 66.35
CA LYS A 947 10.90 44.04 66.19
C LYS A 947 10.69 43.08 65.03
N LEU A 948 11.32 43.31 63.88
CA LEU A 948 11.28 42.40 62.73
C LEU A 948 11.99 41.06 63.04
N ASP A 949 13.09 41.10 63.78
CA ASP A 949 13.81 39.92 64.28
C ASP A 949 12.91 39.07 65.18
N SER A 950 12.18 39.71 66.11
CA SER A 950 11.21 39.05 67.00
C SER A 950 9.98 38.46 66.28
N LEU A 951 9.74 38.85 65.03
CA LEU A 951 8.68 38.34 64.16
C LEU A 951 9.19 37.32 63.12
N GLY A 952 10.47 36.91 63.20
CA GLY A 952 11.05 35.88 62.33
C GLY A 952 11.38 36.33 60.91
N VAL A 953 11.40 37.64 60.64
CA VAL A 953 11.75 38.20 59.33
C VAL A 953 13.23 37.90 59.06
N LYS A 954 13.54 37.28 57.91
CA LYS A 954 14.92 36.89 57.54
C LYS A 954 15.85 38.12 57.51
N TYR A 955 17.11 37.92 57.87
CA TYR A 955 18.16 38.92 57.66
C TYR A 955 18.39 39.14 56.16
N ASP A 956 18.75 40.36 55.78
CA ASP A 956 19.16 40.65 54.39
C ASP A 956 20.54 40.04 54.16
N SER A 957 20.64 39.01 53.31
CA SER A 957 21.85 38.21 53.12
C SER A 957 22.88 38.88 52.20
N SER A 958 23.02 40.20 52.33
CA SER A 958 23.89 41.06 51.53
C SER A 958 25.02 41.70 52.34
N GLU A 959 25.51 41.00 53.38
CA GLU A 959 26.90 41.18 53.82
C GLU A 959 27.81 40.26 52.97
N PRO A 960 28.96 40.75 52.48
CA PRO A 960 29.89 39.93 51.70
C PRO A 960 30.44 38.78 52.56
N SER A 961 30.45 37.58 51.99
CA SER A 961 30.87 36.39 52.74
C SER A 961 32.37 36.43 53.06
N LYS A 962 32.78 35.95 54.24
CA LYS A 962 34.20 35.85 54.67
C LYS A 962 35.02 34.78 53.91
N LEU A 963 34.61 34.43 52.68
CA LEU A 963 35.20 33.40 51.83
C LEU A 963 35.66 33.95 50.45
N GLU A 964 35.45 35.24 50.17
CA GLU A 964 36.00 35.88 48.97
C GLU A 964 37.51 36.13 49.12
N LEU A 965 38.26 35.99 48.03
CA LEU A 965 39.72 36.18 48.01
C LEU A 965 40.06 37.67 48.12
N PRO A 966 41.10 38.06 48.89
CA PRO A 966 41.47 39.45 49.08
C PRO A 966 41.98 40.08 47.78
N MET A 967 41.58 41.31 47.48
CA MET A 967 42.05 42.01 46.27
C MET A 967 43.54 42.36 46.38
N PRO A 968 44.32 42.24 45.29
CA PRO A 968 45.69 42.76 45.24
C PRO A 968 45.75 44.25 45.58
N GLY A 969 46.87 44.70 46.14
CA GLY A 969 47.06 46.07 46.63
C GLY A 969 46.46 46.36 48.00
N THR A 970 45.55 45.52 48.51
CA THR A 970 45.00 45.70 49.87
C THR A 970 46.04 45.37 50.96
N PRO A 971 46.08 46.10 52.07
CA PRO A 971 47.00 45.82 53.17
C PRO A 971 46.66 44.47 53.82
N ILE A 972 47.69 43.67 54.07
CA ILE A 972 47.56 42.38 54.74
C ILE A 972 47.26 42.65 56.23
N PRO A 973 46.21 42.04 56.82
CA PRO A 973 45.89 42.23 58.22
C PRO A 973 47.03 41.76 59.15
N ALA A 974 47.33 42.53 60.20
CA ALA A 974 48.43 42.27 61.12
C ALA A 974 48.31 40.90 61.81
N GLU A 975 47.08 40.43 62.00
CA GLU A 975 46.73 39.16 62.62
C GLU A 975 47.29 37.94 61.87
N ILE A 976 47.58 38.07 60.57
CA ILE A 976 48.13 36.99 59.75
C ILE A 976 49.58 37.24 59.28
N HIS A 977 50.22 38.36 59.68
CA HIS A 977 51.61 38.64 59.32
C HIS A 977 52.58 37.53 59.77
N TYR A 978 52.24 36.78 60.82
CA TYR A 978 53.02 35.62 61.27
C TYR A 978 53.16 34.50 60.22
N THR A 979 52.31 34.50 59.18
CA THR A 979 52.37 33.55 58.06
C THR A 979 53.27 34.00 56.91
N LEU A 980 53.81 35.22 56.95
CA LEU A 980 54.70 35.77 55.91
C LEU A 980 56.14 35.29 56.11
N LEU A 981 56.56 34.28 55.33
CA LEU A 981 57.92 33.77 55.35
C LEU A 981 58.87 34.60 54.48
N MET A 982 60.00 34.97 55.08
CA MET A 982 61.04 35.84 54.52
C MET A 982 62.34 35.05 54.23
N ASP A 983 62.21 33.89 53.59
CA ASP A 983 63.35 33.03 53.24
C ASP A 983 63.97 33.48 51.91
N PRO A 984 65.29 33.76 51.82
CA PRO A 984 65.95 34.09 50.55
C PRO A 984 65.95 32.93 49.54
N MET A 985 65.64 31.69 49.97
CA MET A 985 65.50 30.52 49.10
C MET A 985 64.09 30.38 48.49
N ASN A 986 63.14 31.28 48.79
CA ASN A 986 61.76 31.17 48.32
C ASN A 986 61.65 31.26 46.79
N VAL A 987 60.93 30.30 46.19
CA VAL A 987 60.52 30.31 44.79
C VAL A 987 59.03 30.63 44.70
N PHE A 988 58.66 31.45 43.72
CA PHE A 988 57.32 31.99 43.52
C PHE A 988 56.76 31.58 42.14
N TYR A 989 55.45 31.34 42.05
CA TYR A 989 54.81 30.86 40.81
C TYR A 989 53.70 31.79 40.29
N PRO A 990 53.49 31.92 38.96
CA PRO A 990 52.37 32.67 38.39
C PRO A 990 51.01 32.30 39.01
N GLY A 991 50.22 33.32 39.37
CA GLY A 991 48.94 33.20 40.06
C GLY A 991 49.03 33.04 41.58
N GLU A 992 50.23 32.93 42.16
CA GLU A 992 50.42 32.81 43.61
C GLU A 992 50.24 34.17 44.31
N TYR A 993 49.43 34.20 45.39
CA TYR A 993 49.34 35.36 46.29
C TYR A 993 50.56 35.42 47.22
N VAL A 994 51.14 36.60 47.32
CA VAL A 994 52.35 36.90 48.11
C VAL A 994 52.18 38.19 48.89
N GLY A 995 52.94 38.34 49.97
CA GLY A 995 53.11 39.64 50.62
C GLY A 995 54.19 40.44 49.90
N TYR A 996 53.85 41.66 49.47
CA TYR A 996 54.80 42.63 48.96
C TYR A 996 55.04 43.71 50.02
N LEU A 997 56.30 44.00 50.33
CA LEU A 997 56.68 45.11 51.19
C LEU A 997 56.90 46.37 50.34
N VAL A 998 56.16 47.44 50.63
CA VAL A 998 56.34 48.73 49.98
C VAL A 998 57.47 49.49 50.69
N ASP A 999 58.71 49.36 50.21
CA ASP A 999 59.91 49.94 50.83
C ASP A 999 59.93 51.49 50.79
N ALA A 1000 59.62 52.09 51.93
CA ALA A 1000 60.39 53.11 52.65
C ALA A 1000 61.22 54.18 51.87
N GLU A 1001 60.55 55.19 51.30
CA GLU A 1001 61.10 56.55 51.17
C GLU A 1001 60.06 57.60 51.61
N GLY A 1002 60.13 58.04 52.88
CA GLY A 1002 59.14 58.97 53.45
C GLY A 1002 59.04 58.91 54.98
N GLY A 1003 60.15 59.15 55.69
CA GLY A 1003 60.18 59.18 57.14
C GLY A 1003 59.90 60.58 57.70
N ASP A 1004 58.72 60.79 58.28
CA ASP A 1004 58.41 61.99 59.05
C ASP A 1004 59.07 61.97 60.45
N ILE A 1005 59.24 63.17 61.02
CA ILE A 1005 60.16 63.54 62.11
C ILE A 1005 59.87 62.88 63.49
N TYR A 1006 58.92 61.95 63.58
CA TYR A 1006 58.48 61.28 64.81
C TYR A 1006 58.47 59.73 64.78
N GLY A 1007 59.50 59.12 64.21
CA GLY A 1007 60.13 57.92 64.81
C GLY A 1007 59.34 56.61 65.01
N SER A 1008 58.15 56.41 64.43
CA SER A 1008 57.41 55.14 64.52
C SER A 1008 57.33 54.41 63.17
N TYR A 1009 58.30 53.52 62.91
CA TYR A 1009 58.35 52.70 61.69
C TYR A 1009 57.40 51.50 61.78
N GLN A 1010 56.35 51.45 60.95
CA GLN A 1010 55.52 50.26 60.73
C GLN A 1010 55.57 49.84 59.25
N PRO A 1011 56.20 48.70 58.90
CA PRO A 1011 56.21 48.21 57.54
C PRO A 1011 54.82 47.75 57.10
N THR A 1012 54.29 48.34 56.01
CA THR A 1012 53.00 47.95 55.44
C THR A 1012 53.21 46.88 54.38
N TYR A 1013 52.74 45.66 54.67
CA TYR A 1013 52.68 44.57 53.70
C TYR A 1013 51.34 44.60 52.98
N THR A 1014 51.35 44.50 51.65
CA THR A 1014 50.13 44.42 50.82
C THR A 1014 50.06 43.07 50.10
N TYR A 1015 48.85 42.58 49.84
CA TYR A 1015 48.67 41.42 48.96
C TYR A 1015 49.10 41.78 47.55
N ALA A 1016 49.86 40.90 46.92
CA ALA A 1016 50.20 40.97 45.50
C ALA A 1016 50.05 39.59 44.86
N ILE A 1017 49.85 39.52 43.55
CA ILE A 1017 49.84 38.27 42.79
C ILE A 1017 51.07 38.23 41.89
N ILE A 1018 51.78 37.10 41.86
CA ILE A 1018 52.86 36.88 40.89
C ILE A 1018 52.24 36.73 39.49
N VAL A 1019 52.64 37.56 38.54
CA VAL A 1019 52.23 37.45 37.14
C VAL A 1019 53.18 36.52 36.38
N GLN A 1020 54.48 36.79 36.45
CA GLN A 1020 55.53 35.99 35.81
C GLN A 1020 56.92 36.26 36.41
N GLU A 1021 57.85 35.32 36.23
CA GLU A 1021 59.28 35.57 36.44
C GLU A 1021 59.85 36.34 35.24
N VAL A 1022 60.81 37.25 35.47
CA VAL A 1022 61.40 38.10 34.43
C VAL A 1022 62.92 37.91 34.42
N GLU A 1023 63.45 37.52 33.27
CA GLU A 1023 64.91 37.38 33.05
C GLU A 1023 65.57 38.76 32.93
N ARG A 1024 66.79 38.91 33.47
CA ARG A 1024 67.56 40.17 33.45
C ARG A 1024 68.59 40.09 32.32
N GLU A 1025 68.56 41.04 31.37
CA GLU A 1025 69.31 40.93 30.09
C GLU A 1025 70.85 40.94 30.20
N ASP A 1026 71.44 41.28 31.37
CA ASP A 1026 72.90 41.45 31.57
C ASP A 1026 73.49 40.58 32.71
N ALA A 1027 73.29 39.25 32.72
CA ALA A 1027 74.01 38.37 33.67
C ALA A 1027 74.18 36.90 33.22
N ASP A 1028 75.35 36.56 32.70
CA ASP A 1028 75.77 35.20 32.29
C ASP A 1028 76.12 34.27 33.48
N ASN A 1029 75.36 34.33 34.58
CA ASN A 1029 75.59 33.55 35.80
C ASN A 1029 74.29 32.98 36.40
N THR A 1030 74.15 31.65 36.33
CA THR A 1030 73.03 30.90 36.91
C THR A 1030 73.13 30.78 38.44
N SER A 1031 72.89 31.88 39.16
CA SER A 1031 72.58 31.87 40.59
C SER A 1031 71.07 31.94 40.80
N PHE A 1032 70.56 31.23 41.80
CA PHE A 1032 69.12 31.21 42.12
C PHE A 1032 68.68 32.38 43.03
N LEU A 1033 69.63 33.15 43.57
CA LEU A 1033 69.38 34.29 44.46
C LEU A 1033 69.16 35.58 43.66
N GLY A 1034 68.14 36.38 44.04
CA GLY A 1034 67.89 37.68 43.41
C GLY A 1034 67.11 37.66 42.09
N LYS A 1035 66.33 36.58 41.83
CA LYS A 1035 65.35 36.51 40.73
C LYS A 1035 64.36 37.68 40.80
N ILE A 1036 63.91 38.16 39.64
CA ILE A 1036 62.95 39.26 39.51
C ILE A 1036 61.58 38.71 39.09
N TYR A 1037 60.51 39.27 39.66
CA TYR A 1037 59.13 38.91 39.34
C TYR A 1037 58.31 40.14 38.97
N GLN A 1038 57.44 39.99 37.97
CA GLN A 1038 56.37 40.93 37.69
C GLN A 1038 55.17 40.58 38.57
N ILE A 1039 54.66 41.56 39.32
CA ILE A 1039 53.55 41.41 40.27
C ILE A 1039 52.38 42.33 39.95
N ASP A 1040 51.18 41.86 40.27
CA ASP A 1040 49.94 42.62 40.29
C ASP A 1040 49.66 43.12 41.72
N ILE A 1041 49.40 44.41 41.84
CA ILE A 1041 49.10 45.12 43.09
C ILE A 1041 47.75 45.87 43.01
N GLY A 1042 46.84 45.45 42.13
CA GLY A 1042 45.44 45.92 42.09
C GLY A 1042 45.22 47.30 41.46
N TYR A 1043 46.28 47.93 40.97
CA TYR A 1043 46.24 49.14 40.15
C TYR A 1043 46.47 48.79 38.68
N SER A 1044 46.20 49.74 37.77
CA SER A 1044 46.19 49.52 36.31
C SER A 1044 47.53 49.14 35.67
N GLU A 1045 48.61 49.02 36.45
CA GLU A 1045 49.98 48.76 35.99
C GLU A 1045 50.66 47.71 36.87
N TYR A 1046 51.39 46.78 36.24
CA TYR A 1046 52.17 45.75 36.93
C TYR A 1046 53.52 46.29 37.41
N LYS A 1047 53.97 45.85 38.58
CA LYS A 1047 55.28 46.26 39.15
C LYS A 1047 56.31 45.15 39.01
N ILE A 1048 57.55 45.50 38.66
CA ILE A 1048 58.68 44.55 38.58
C ILE A 1048 59.51 44.71 39.86
N VAL A 1049 59.73 43.61 40.60
CA VAL A 1049 60.37 43.63 41.94
C VAL A 1049 61.31 42.44 42.16
N SER A 1050 62.25 42.58 43.12
CA SER A 1050 63.16 41.49 43.51
C SER A 1050 62.42 40.44 44.34
N SER A 1051 62.83 39.17 44.25
CA SER A 1051 62.35 38.11 45.17
C SER A 1051 62.63 38.44 46.65
N LEU A 1052 63.59 39.34 46.89
CA LEU A 1052 64.00 39.84 48.19
C LEU A 1052 63.13 41.00 48.73
N ASP A 1053 62.11 41.42 47.97
CA ASP A 1053 61.04 42.34 48.41
C ASP A 1053 59.70 41.61 48.64
N LEU A 1054 59.66 40.30 48.34
CA LEU A 1054 58.50 39.42 48.44
C LEU A 1054 58.58 38.50 49.66
N TYR A 1055 57.39 38.09 50.11
CA TYR A 1055 57.13 37.28 51.30
C TYR A 1055 56.11 36.19 50.94
N LYS A 1056 56.41 34.92 51.24
CA LYS A 1056 55.56 33.78 50.87
C LYS A 1056 54.63 33.42 52.02
N PHE A 1057 53.33 33.25 51.77
CA PHE A 1057 52.38 32.79 52.79
C PHE A 1057 52.60 31.31 53.11
N SER A 1058 52.80 30.97 54.39
CA SER A 1058 52.87 29.60 54.88
C SER A 1058 52.51 29.52 56.37
N ARG A 1059 52.03 28.36 56.83
CA ARG A 1059 51.70 28.12 58.24
C ARG A 1059 52.64 27.08 58.85
N PRO A 1060 53.13 27.26 60.08
CA PRO A 1060 53.77 26.17 60.82
C PRO A 1060 52.79 25.00 61.02
N GLU A 1061 53.26 23.76 60.90
CA GLU A 1061 52.43 22.58 61.21
C GLU A 1061 52.34 22.38 62.74
N GLU A 1062 51.14 22.53 63.30
CA GLU A 1062 50.87 22.20 64.71
C GLU A 1062 50.57 20.70 64.88
N SER A 1063 51.23 20.06 65.85
CA SER A 1063 51.13 18.63 66.11
C SER A 1063 49.75 18.23 66.67
N SER A 1064 49.06 17.33 65.98
CA SER A 1064 47.72 16.84 66.32
C SER A 1064 47.65 16.13 67.68
N GLN A 1065 46.71 16.54 68.55
CA GLN A 1065 46.22 15.74 69.68
C GLN A 1065 44.69 15.66 69.71
N SER A 1066 44.20 14.50 70.14
CA SER A 1066 42.85 13.97 70.03
C SER A 1066 41.82 14.55 71.01
N ARG A 1067 40.51 14.36 70.72
CA ARG A 1067 39.69 13.32 71.40
C ARG A 1067 38.27 13.16 70.85
N ASP A 1068 37.78 11.92 71.00
CA ASP A 1068 36.45 11.44 70.64
C ASP A 1068 35.34 11.97 71.55
N SER A 1069 34.12 12.10 71.02
CA SER A 1069 32.95 11.33 71.51
C SER A 1069 31.69 11.55 70.67
N ALA A 1070 30.96 10.47 70.37
CA ALA A 1070 29.55 10.48 69.96
C ALA A 1070 28.71 9.89 71.12
N PRO A 1071 27.39 10.16 71.22
CA PRO A 1071 26.46 9.18 70.65
C PRO A 1071 25.04 9.67 70.22
N THR A 1072 24.45 8.98 69.23
CA THR A 1072 23.01 8.58 69.08
C THR A 1072 21.89 9.65 69.14
N THR A 1073 21.01 9.77 68.15
CA THR A 1073 19.80 8.92 67.88
C THR A 1073 18.97 9.57 66.73
N PRO A 1074 17.88 8.98 66.19
CA PRO A 1074 17.42 7.59 66.15
C PRO A 1074 17.12 7.06 64.72
N THR A 1075 16.61 5.84 64.64
CA THR A 1075 16.30 5.06 63.43
C THR A 1075 15.02 5.44 62.67
N SER A 1076 15.02 5.01 61.40
CA SER A 1076 13.96 4.81 60.40
C SER A 1076 12.57 4.30 60.90
N PRO A 1077 11.60 4.17 59.97
CA PRO A 1077 11.34 2.81 59.51
C PRO A 1077 11.24 2.62 57.98
N THR A 1078 11.99 1.62 57.49
CA THR A 1078 11.52 0.33 56.91
C THR A 1078 10.12 0.26 56.22
N GLU A 1079 9.87 -0.64 55.26
CA GLU A 1079 9.95 -2.11 55.44
C GLU A 1079 10.60 -2.91 54.29
N PHE A 1080 11.84 -3.35 54.57
CA PHE A 1080 12.26 -4.76 54.71
C PHE A 1080 12.54 -5.70 53.51
N LEU A 1081 13.75 -6.29 53.61
CA LEU A 1081 14.21 -7.65 53.21
C LEU A 1081 14.85 -7.91 51.83
N THR A 1082 16.14 -7.56 51.77
CA THR A 1082 17.29 -8.38 51.30
C THR A 1082 17.28 -9.84 51.85
N PRO A 1083 18.08 -10.85 51.39
CA PRO A 1083 19.49 -10.69 50.93
C PRO A 1083 20.15 -11.70 49.94
N GLY A 1084 21.17 -11.22 49.21
CA GLY A 1084 22.37 -11.99 48.76
C GLY A 1084 22.17 -13.04 47.64
N LEU A 1085 23.16 -13.50 46.88
CA LEU A 1085 24.63 -13.32 46.79
C LEU A 1085 25.03 -13.81 45.34
N ARG A 1086 26.20 -13.61 44.69
CA ARG A 1086 27.56 -13.10 45.01
C ARG A 1086 28.30 -12.85 43.66
N SER A 1087 29.53 -12.31 43.74
CA SER A 1087 30.66 -12.45 42.78
C SER A 1087 30.78 -11.53 41.55
N ILE A 1088 32.03 -11.28 41.15
CA ILE A 1088 32.47 -10.19 40.26
C ILE A 1088 33.38 -10.74 39.11
N PRO A 1089 34.64 -10.32 38.80
CA PRO A 1089 35.16 -9.74 37.53
C PRO A 1089 34.70 -10.13 36.10
N PRO A 1090 35.61 -10.06 35.11
CA PRO A 1090 36.60 -8.98 34.90
C PRO A 1090 36.98 -8.68 33.42
N LEU A 1091 37.99 -7.79 33.29
CA LEU A 1091 38.94 -7.61 32.16
C LEU A 1091 38.62 -6.52 31.11
N PHE A 1092 39.56 -5.60 30.78
CA PHE A 1092 40.79 -5.16 31.48
C PHE A 1092 41.42 -3.91 30.82
N SER A 1093 42.37 -3.31 31.53
CA SER A 1093 43.61 -2.59 31.11
C SER A 1093 43.78 -2.01 29.69
N GLY A 1094 44.48 -0.89 29.49
CA GLY A 1094 45.40 -0.17 30.40
C GLY A 1094 46.84 -0.15 29.85
N ARG A 1095 47.82 0.02 30.76
CA ARG A 1095 49.30 0.11 30.53
C ARG A 1095 49.80 1.45 29.95
N GLU A 1096 50.98 1.96 30.30
CA GLU A 1096 52.01 1.58 31.30
C GLU A 1096 52.76 2.88 31.69
N SER A 1097 52.77 3.32 32.95
CA SER A 1097 53.77 3.01 33.99
C SER A 1097 55.20 3.52 33.71
N HIS A 1098 55.79 4.29 34.65
CA HIS A 1098 57.14 4.02 35.14
C HIS A 1098 57.44 4.67 36.51
N LYS A 1099 57.53 3.81 37.52
CA LYS A 1099 58.44 3.81 38.69
C LYS A 1099 58.91 5.15 39.27
N SER A 1100 58.42 5.38 40.48
CA SER A 1100 59.09 6.15 41.53
C SER A 1100 60.56 5.73 41.77
N PRO A 1101 61.47 6.69 42.02
CA PRO A 1101 62.68 6.46 42.78
C PRO A 1101 62.36 6.57 44.27
N SER A 1102 62.59 5.49 45.02
CA SER A 1102 62.39 5.46 46.47
C SER A 1102 63.63 5.98 47.21
N SER A 1103 63.50 7.05 48.00
CA SER A 1103 64.44 7.34 49.10
C SER A 1103 63.70 7.73 50.39
N LYS A 1104 63.35 6.67 51.12
CA LYS A 1104 63.04 6.58 52.56
C LYS A 1104 63.37 7.82 53.41
N HIS A 1105 62.35 8.25 54.16
CA HIS A 1105 62.42 8.82 55.50
C HIS A 1105 63.49 9.88 55.80
N HIS A 1106 63.03 11.12 56.01
CA HIS A 1106 63.21 11.68 57.34
C HIS A 1106 62.05 12.61 57.71
N SER A 1107 61.31 12.27 58.75
CA SER A 1107 60.64 13.29 59.56
C SER A 1107 61.69 14.18 60.21
N PRO A 1108 61.38 15.43 60.60
CA PRO A 1108 62.12 16.09 61.66
C PRO A 1108 61.85 15.35 62.98
N LYS A 1109 62.55 14.22 63.16
CA LYS A 1109 63.14 13.91 64.47
C LYS A 1109 63.91 15.17 64.92
N LYS A 1110 64.01 15.39 66.24
CA LYS A 1110 65.00 16.29 66.87
C LYS A 1110 66.20 16.47 65.96
N LEU A 1111 66.48 17.73 65.59
CA LEU A 1111 67.48 18.11 64.60
C LEU A 1111 68.76 17.33 64.91
N LYS A 1112 69.04 16.30 64.10
CA LYS A 1112 70.12 15.37 64.42
C LYS A 1112 71.41 16.16 64.30
N VAL A 1113 72.19 16.18 65.38
CA VAL A 1113 73.47 16.91 65.50
C VAL A 1113 74.40 16.68 64.27
N ASN A 1114 74.26 15.53 63.60
CA ASN A 1114 75.00 15.16 62.39
C ASN A 1114 74.64 15.97 61.11
N ALA A 1115 73.61 16.82 61.10
CA ALA A 1115 73.23 17.66 59.94
C ALA A 1115 73.96 19.03 59.90
N LEU A 1116 74.64 19.40 60.99
CA LEU A 1116 75.36 20.68 61.11
C LEU A 1116 76.35 20.96 59.95
N PRO A 1117 77.12 19.99 59.41
CA PRO A 1117 78.05 20.24 58.30
C PRO A 1117 77.36 20.59 56.99
N GLU A 1118 76.17 20.02 56.73
CA GLU A 1118 75.41 20.28 55.50
C GLU A 1118 74.71 21.64 55.57
N ILE A 1119 74.12 21.97 56.73
CA ILE A 1119 73.51 23.28 56.99
C ILE A 1119 74.57 24.40 56.93
N LEU A 1120 75.75 24.19 57.53
CA LEU A 1120 76.87 25.13 57.39
C LEU A 1120 77.33 25.26 55.94
N LYS A 1121 77.36 24.17 55.15
CA LYS A 1121 77.72 24.23 53.73
C LYS A 1121 76.68 25.00 52.89
N GLU A 1122 75.39 24.86 53.21
CA GLU A 1122 74.30 25.62 52.59
C GLU A 1122 74.40 27.11 52.94
N VAL A 1123 74.52 27.45 54.22
CA VAL A 1123 74.67 28.85 54.68
C VAL A 1123 75.93 29.49 54.08
N THR A 1124 77.08 28.81 54.08
CA THR A 1124 78.31 29.31 53.43
C THR A 1124 78.11 29.51 51.93
N SER A 1125 77.47 28.57 51.22
CA SER A 1125 77.16 28.70 49.78
C SER A 1125 76.26 29.90 49.47
N VAL A 1126 75.23 30.15 50.29
CA VAL A 1126 74.34 31.31 50.13
C VAL A 1126 75.10 32.62 50.39
N VAL A 1127 75.99 32.66 51.39
CA VAL A 1127 76.83 33.83 51.69
C VAL A 1127 77.88 34.09 50.60
N GLU A 1128 78.53 33.04 50.08
CA GLU A 1128 79.48 33.13 48.96
C GLU A 1128 78.81 33.63 47.67
N GLN A 1129 77.58 33.20 47.39
CA GLN A 1129 76.81 33.70 46.25
C GLN A 1129 76.30 35.13 46.49
N ALA A 1130 75.87 35.47 47.71
CA ALA A 1130 75.49 36.84 48.06
C ALA A 1130 76.66 37.83 47.92
N TRP A 1131 77.92 37.39 48.08
CA TRP A 1131 79.10 38.23 47.86
C TRP A 1131 79.37 38.58 46.39
N LYS A 1132 78.69 37.92 45.44
CA LYS A 1132 78.74 38.24 44.00
C LYS A 1132 77.69 39.28 43.57
N LEU A 1133 76.78 39.66 44.48
CA LEU A 1133 75.68 40.59 44.23
C LEU A 1133 76.00 42.01 44.72
N PRO A 1134 75.28 43.05 44.23
CA PRO A 1134 75.43 44.43 44.71
C PRO A 1134 75.24 44.55 46.22
N GLU A 1135 75.89 45.55 46.82
CA GLU A 1135 75.96 45.69 48.29
C GLU A 1135 74.59 45.77 48.98
N SER A 1136 73.60 46.40 48.36
CA SER A 1136 72.22 46.49 48.85
C SER A 1136 71.54 45.13 48.94
N GLU A 1137 71.57 44.35 47.87
CA GLU A 1137 71.01 43.00 47.80
C GLU A 1137 71.75 42.04 48.74
N ARG A 1138 73.09 42.12 48.78
CA ARG A 1138 73.93 41.37 49.72
C ARG A 1138 73.52 41.64 51.18
N LYS A 1139 73.32 42.91 51.56
CA LYS A 1139 72.82 43.29 52.90
C LYS A 1139 71.42 42.74 53.18
N LYS A 1140 70.50 42.79 52.21
CA LYS A 1140 69.15 42.18 52.33
C LYS A 1140 69.25 40.66 52.58
N ILE A 1141 70.06 39.92 51.81
CA ILE A 1141 70.23 38.46 51.97
C ILE A 1141 70.81 38.08 53.34
N ILE A 1142 71.88 38.75 53.78
CA ILE A 1142 72.51 38.49 55.10
C ILE A 1142 71.52 38.73 56.24
N ARG A 1143 70.78 39.84 56.21
CA ARG A 1143 69.77 40.18 57.22
C ARG A 1143 68.64 39.13 57.26
N ARG A 1144 68.20 38.63 56.10
CA ARG A 1144 67.20 37.55 56.01
C ARG A 1144 67.74 36.22 56.57
N LEU A 1145 68.99 35.86 56.30
CA LEU A 1145 69.67 34.67 56.85
C LEU A 1145 69.77 34.71 58.39
N TYR A 1146 70.21 35.84 58.95
CA TYR A 1146 70.30 36.05 60.40
C TYR A 1146 68.92 35.88 61.08
N LEU A 1147 67.88 36.50 60.51
CA LEU A 1147 66.51 36.43 61.02
C LEU A 1147 65.82 35.06 60.84
N LYS A 1148 66.36 34.16 60.01
CA LYS A 1148 65.91 32.77 59.83
C LYS A 1148 66.46 31.87 60.95
N TRP A 1149 67.72 32.04 61.31
CA TRP A 1149 68.40 31.22 62.32
C TRP A 1149 68.42 31.83 63.73
N HIS A 1150 67.72 32.96 63.95
CA HIS A 1150 67.65 33.60 65.26
C HIS A 1150 67.15 32.63 66.36
N PRO A 1151 67.75 32.66 67.58
CA PRO A 1151 67.43 31.71 68.66
C PRO A 1151 65.95 31.65 69.02
N ASP A 1152 65.32 32.83 69.19
CA ASP A 1152 63.91 32.96 69.58
C ASP A 1152 62.92 32.30 68.62
N LYS A 1153 63.30 32.13 67.34
CA LYS A 1153 62.47 31.46 66.33
C LYS A 1153 62.72 29.96 66.23
N ASN A 1154 63.76 29.45 66.91
CA ASN A 1154 64.18 28.06 66.86
C ASN A 1154 64.32 27.47 68.29
N PRO A 1155 63.30 27.60 69.17
CA PRO A 1155 63.43 27.33 70.60
C PRO A 1155 63.80 25.87 70.94
N GLU A 1156 63.43 24.90 70.10
CA GLU A 1156 63.77 23.48 70.33
C GLU A 1156 65.21 23.09 69.94
N ASN A 1157 65.97 23.98 69.29
CA ASN A 1157 67.39 23.77 68.94
C ASN A 1157 68.23 25.01 69.31
N HIS A 1158 67.93 25.58 70.48
CA HIS A 1158 68.41 26.88 70.94
C HIS A 1158 69.94 27.06 70.86
N ASP A 1159 70.73 26.02 71.16
CA ASP A 1159 72.19 26.05 71.10
C ASP A 1159 72.71 26.14 69.65
N ILE A 1160 72.14 25.34 68.74
CA ILE A 1160 72.51 25.32 67.31
C ILE A 1160 72.06 26.63 66.63
N ALA A 1161 70.91 27.16 67.00
CA ALA A 1161 70.41 28.43 66.49
C ALA A 1161 71.26 29.61 66.98
N ASN A 1162 71.66 29.64 68.25
CA ASN A 1162 72.65 30.59 68.77
C ASN A 1162 73.96 30.50 67.98
N GLU A 1163 74.52 29.30 67.83
CA GLU A 1163 75.80 29.10 67.14
C GLU A 1163 75.72 29.53 65.66
N LEU A 1164 74.67 29.17 64.92
CA LEU A 1164 74.49 29.57 63.52
C LEU A 1164 74.21 31.07 63.37
N ALA A 1165 73.45 31.70 64.27
CA ALA A 1165 73.20 33.14 64.25
C ALA A 1165 74.48 33.95 64.57
N LEU A 1166 75.29 33.49 65.52
CA LEU A 1166 76.58 34.09 65.87
C LEU A 1166 77.62 33.88 64.77
N ILE A 1167 77.70 32.68 64.17
CA ILE A 1167 78.57 32.43 63.00
C ILE A 1167 78.14 33.29 61.81
N ALA A 1168 76.84 33.43 61.53
CA ALA A 1168 76.35 34.29 60.45
C ALA A 1168 76.66 35.78 60.71
N ALA A 1169 76.59 36.24 61.96
CA ALA A 1169 76.96 37.60 62.34
C ALA A 1169 78.49 37.84 62.23
N ASP A 1170 79.33 36.89 62.67
CA ASP A 1170 80.79 37.00 62.54
C ASP A 1170 81.25 36.92 61.08
N TYR A 1171 80.67 36.02 60.27
CA TYR A 1171 80.91 35.96 58.82
C TYR A 1171 80.49 37.26 58.11
N ALA A 1172 79.39 37.88 58.52
CA ALA A 1172 78.92 39.14 57.94
C ALA A 1172 79.89 40.32 58.17
N VAL A 1173 80.68 40.28 59.24
CA VAL A 1173 81.68 41.31 59.59
C VAL A 1173 83.07 40.97 59.05
N ARG A 1174 83.47 39.69 59.02
CA ARG A 1174 84.87 39.28 58.75
C ARG A 1174 85.09 38.42 57.50
N GLY A 1175 84.05 37.81 56.93
CA GLY A 1175 84.14 36.97 55.74
C GLY A 1175 84.80 35.58 55.90
N LYS A 1176 85.22 35.21 57.13
CA LYS A 1176 85.66 33.86 57.58
C LYS A 1176 85.43 33.72 59.08
N SER A 1177 85.23 32.50 59.59
CA SER A 1177 85.08 32.22 61.04
C SER A 1177 86.00 31.06 61.51
N ASP A 1178 86.46 31.17 62.76
CA ASP A 1178 87.00 30.06 63.56
C ASP A 1178 85.86 29.34 64.32
N LYS A 1179 86.12 28.14 64.84
CA LYS A 1179 85.10 27.27 65.48
C LYS A 1179 85.45 26.99 66.97
N ASP A 1180 84.40 26.81 67.79
CA ASP A 1180 84.36 26.28 69.18
C ASP A 1180 84.51 27.26 70.38
N VAL A 1181 83.41 27.92 70.85
CA VAL A 1181 83.33 28.64 72.17
C VAL A 1181 81.92 28.50 72.82
N LYS A 1182 81.81 28.55 74.17
CA LYS A 1182 80.58 28.25 74.98
C LYS A 1182 79.74 29.46 75.48
N PRO A 1183 78.44 29.28 75.81
CA PRO A 1183 77.49 30.39 76.08
C PRO A 1183 77.71 31.23 77.36
N ALA A 1184 78.14 30.65 78.48
CA ALA A 1184 78.30 31.42 79.73
C ALA A 1184 79.41 32.50 79.62
N ALA A 1185 80.48 32.19 78.89
CA ALA A 1185 81.52 33.16 78.53
C ALA A 1185 81.05 34.18 77.47
N LEU A 1186 79.94 33.90 76.79
CA LEU A 1186 79.29 34.84 75.87
C LEU A 1186 78.45 35.84 76.66
N ALA A 1187 77.63 35.39 77.62
CA ALA A 1187 76.84 36.27 78.49
C ALA A 1187 77.72 37.22 79.31
N GLN A 1188 78.86 36.73 79.84
CA GLN A 1188 79.81 37.57 80.58
C GLN A 1188 80.51 38.61 79.68
N LYS A 1189 80.76 38.28 78.41
CA LYS A 1189 81.21 39.26 77.40
C LYS A 1189 80.11 40.24 76.95
N ILE A 1190 78.84 39.91 77.17
CA ILE A 1190 77.69 40.76 76.82
C ILE A 1190 77.38 41.78 77.94
N GLU A 1191 77.59 41.42 79.22
CA GLU A 1191 77.56 42.41 80.33
C GLU A 1191 78.64 43.51 80.14
N GLU A 1192 79.79 43.22 79.51
CA GLU A 1192 80.81 44.23 79.17
C GLU A 1192 80.36 45.26 78.11
N TYR A 1193 79.29 44.98 77.34
CA TYR A 1193 78.81 45.90 76.28
C TYR A 1193 77.80 46.96 76.77
N SER A 1194 77.23 46.89 77.98
CA SER A 1194 76.37 47.96 78.51
C SER A 1194 76.14 47.94 80.04
N GLN A 1195 76.44 49.06 80.71
CA GLN A 1195 76.20 49.26 82.15
C GLN A 1195 74.70 49.21 82.56
N GLN A 1196 73.75 49.34 81.64
CA GLN A 1196 72.32 49.33 82.00
C GLN A 1196 71.77 47.93 82.36
N LEU A 1197 72.59 46.89 82.20
CA LEU A 1197 72.26 45.50 82.55
C LEU A 1197 72.96 45.05 83.86
N GLU A 1198 73.60 45.96 84.59
CA GLU A 1198 74.31 45.64 85.83
C GLU A 1198 73.35 45.08 86.90
N GLY A 1199 73.70 43.90 87.43
CA GLY A 1199 72.88 43.15 88.38
C GLY A 1199 71.95 42.09 87.76
N LEU A 1200 71.94 41.92 86.43
CA LEU A 1200 71.17 40.85 85.76
C LEU A 1200 71.56 39.45 86.26
N THR A 1201 72.86 39.21 86.47
CA THR A 1201 73.40 38.00 87.12
C THR A 1201 72.81 37.76 88.53
N ASN A 1202 72.62 38.81 89.33
CA ASN A 1202 72.07 38.71 90.68
C ASN A 1202 70.53 38.58 90.70
N ASP A 1203 69.81 39.19 89.76
CA ASP A 1203 68.37 38.99 89.61
C ASP A 1203 68.04 37.53 89.26
N VAL A 1204 68.82 36.92 88.36
CA VAL A 1204 68.69 35.50 87.98
C VAL A 1204 68.88 34.60 89.21
N HIS A 1205 69.93 34.79 90.00
CA HIS A 1205 70.13 34.04 91.24
C HIS A 1205 69.07 34.32 92.33
N THR A 1206 68.48 35.52 92.37
CA THR A 1206 67.42 35.85 93.33
C THR A 1206 66.09 35.17 92.97
N LEU A 1207 65.80 35.00 91.69
CA LEU A 1207 64.62 34.26 91.21
C LEU A 1207 64.72 32.76 91.51
N GLU A 1208 65.92 32.17 91.37
CA GLU A 1208 66.19 30.78 91.80
C GLU A 1208 65.93 30.59 93.31
N ALA A 1209 66.30 31.57 94.14
CA ALA A 1209 66.17 31.49 95.60
C ALA A 1209 64.73 31.53 96.13
N TYR A 1210 63.78 32.17 95.41
CA TYR A 1210 62.35 32.13 95.74
C TYR A 1210 61.61 30.91 95.17
N GLY A 1211 62.34 29.91 94.65
CA GLY A 1211 61.78 28.64 94.18
C GLY A 1211 61.18 28.68 92.78
N VAL A 1212 61.56 29.66 91.95
CA VAL A 1212 61.11 29.77 90.55
C VAL A 1212 61.92 28.81 89.67
N ASP A 1213 61.58 27.53 89.74
CA ASP A 1213 62.01 26.50 88.79
C ASP A 1213 61.09 26.50 87.55
N SER A 1214 61.73 26.42 86.38
CA SER A 1214 61.18 26.13 85.05
C SER A 1214 60.03 25.12 84.96
N LEU A 1215 59.89 24.21 85.93
CA LEU A 1215 58.90 23.14 85.94
C LEU A 1215 57.65 23.38 86.82
N LYS A 1216 57.57 24.45 87.62
CA LYS A 1216 56.52 24.58 88.68
C LYS A 1216 55.58 25.80 88.64
N THR A 1217 55.71 26.70 87.68
CA THR A 1217 54.81 27.87 87.54
C THR A 1217 54.11 27.92 86.19
N ARG A 1218 52.88 27.37 86.12
CA ARG A 1218 51.92 27.62 85.03
C ARG A 1218 50.55 27.99 85.63
N TYR A 1219 50.00 29.11 85.20
CA TYR A 1219 48.60 29.46 85.43
C TYR A 1219 47.71 28.73 84.41
N PRO A 1220 46.57 28.14 84.81
CA PRO A 1220 45.62 27.59 83.84
C PRO A 1220 44.74 28.69 83.22
N ASP A 1221 44.55 28.64 81.91
CA ASP A 1221 43.66 29.55 81.19
C ASP A 1221 42.18 29.22 81.43
N LEU A 1222 41.32 30.25 81.41
CA LEU A 1222 39.85 30.20 81.23
C LEU A 1222 38.95 29.80 82.42
N LEU A 1223 38.90 30.63 83.47
CA LEU A 1223 37.70 30.78 84.33
C LEU A 1223 37.34 32.27 84.54
N PRO A 1224 36.09 32.71 84.27
CA PRO A 1224 35.67 34.10 84.46
C PRO A 1224 35.22 34.43 85.91
N PHE A 1225 35.31 35.72 86.25
CA PHE A 1225 35.01 36.30 87.55
C PHE A 1225 33.48 36.28 87.88
N PRO A 1226 33.03 36.04 89.13
CA PRO A 1226 33.79 35.89 90.37
C PRO A 1226 33.66 34.48 90.99
N GLN A 1227 34.46 33.50 90.53
CA GLN A 1227 34.65 32.22 91.25
C GLN A 1227 36.14 31.82 91.26
N ILE A 1228 36.69 31.63 92.47
CA ILE A 1228 38.05 31.10 92.70
C ILE A 1228 37.90 29.79 93.49
N PRO A 1229 38.39 28.64 92.98
CA PRO A 1229 38.53 27.42 93.77
C PRO A 1229 39.83 27.38 94.59
N ASN A 1230 39.78 27.99 95.77
CA ASN A 1230 40.51 27.77 97.04
C ASN A 1230 41.98 27.22 97.12
N ASP A 1231 42.74 27.88 98.01
CA ASP A 1231 43.79 27.35 98.91
C ASP A 1231 45.16 26.86 98.37
N ARG A 1232 45.96 27.74 97.71
CA ARG A 1232 47.45 27.53 97.62
C ARG A 1232 48.40 28.71 97.82
N TYR A 1233 47.99 29.97 97.73
CA TYR A 1233 48.81 31.13 98.13
C TYR A 1233 47.94 32.22 98.73
N SER A 1234 48.43 32.96 99.72
CA SER A 1234 47.73 34.14 100.26
C SER A 1234 47.81 35.29 99.26
N GLN A 1235 46.72 36.09 99.17
CA GLN A 1235 46.62 37.22 98.23
C GLN A 1235 47.78 38.23 98.34
N GLN A 1236 48.46 38.33 99.50
CA GLN A 1236 49.60 39.22 99.69
C GLN A 1236 50.83 38.83 98.85
N ILE A 1237 51.08 37.54 98.60
CA ILE A 1237 52.28 37.10 97.86
C ILE A 1237 52.13 37.36 96.35
N ALA A 1238 50.94 37.15 95.80
CA ALA A 1238 50.68 37.35 94.37
C ALA A 1238 50.86 38.82 93.94
N VAL A 1239 50.57 39.79 94.82
CA VAL A 1239 50.75 41.23 94.57
C VAL A 1239 52.23 41.60 94.45
N VAL A 1240 53.12 40.98 95.24
CA VAL A 1240 54.58 41.24 95.21
C VAL A 1240 55.21 40.79 93.90
N PHE A 1241 54.87 39.59 93.40
CA PHE A 1241 55.37 39.08 92.12
C PHE A 1241 55.04 40.00 90.94
N VAL A 1242 53.80 40.51 90.89
CA VAL A 1242 53.36 41.42 89.83
C VAL A 1242 54.11 42.75 89.89
N GLN A 1243 54.42 43.27 91.08
CA GLN A 1243 55.22 44.50 91.21
C GLN A 1243 56.67 44.34 90.74
N MET A 1244 57.36 43.23 91.06
CA MET A 1244 58.73 42.98 90.60
C MET A 1244 58.81 42.86 89.06
N ALA A 1245 57.90 42.09 88.45
CA ALA A 1245 57.87 41.89 87.00
C ALA A 1245 57.58 43.18 86.23
N LEU A 1246 56.77 44.08 86.80
CA LEU A 1246 56.46 45.39 86.20
C LEU A 1246 57.61 46.40 86.34
N GLN A 1247 58.46 46.30 87.37
CA GLN A 1247 59.57 47.25 87.58
C GLN A 1247 60.74 47.07 86.60
N LYS A 1248 61.11 45.83 86.21
CA LYS A 1248 62.28 45.56 85.36
C LYS A 1248 62.00 45.22 83.89
N LYS A 1249 60.74 45.22 83.43
CA LYS A 1249 60.40 44.94 82.01
C LYS A 1249 60.66 46.12 81.05
N ARG A 1250 60.83 47.34 81.56
CA ARG A 1250 61.03 48.56 80.73
C ARG A 1250 62.48 48.84 80.26
N PRO A 1251 63.55 48.55 81.02
CA PRO A 1251 64.92 48.85 80.56
C PRO A 1251 65.41 47.97 79.41
N LEU A 1252 65.14 46.65 79.45
CA LEU A 1252 65.77 45.66 78.56
C LEU A 1252 65.39 45.79 77.07
N VAL A 1253 64.22 46.37 76.78
CA VAL A 1253 63.71 46.57 75.40
C VAL A 1253 64.30 47.83 74.77
N ASN A 1254 64.82 48.77 75.58
CA ASN A 1254 65.29 50.07 75.09
C ASN A 1254 66.78 50.08 74.70
N SER A 1255 67.59 49.07 75.08
CA SER A 1255 69.03 49.04 74.75
C SER A 1255 69.35 48.45 73.38
N LEU A 1256 68.46 47.65 72.79
CA LEU A 1256 68.66 46.98 71.49
C LEU A 1256 68.22 47.83 70.27
N ASN A 1257 67.69 49.03 70.50
CA ASN A 1257 67.06 49.89 69.47
C ASN A 1257 67.77 51.23 69.22
N ASN A 1258 69.02 51.41 69.71
CA ASN A 1258 69.80 52.62 69.42
C ASN A 1258 71.02 52.33 68.53
N ASP A 1259 71.10 53.05 67.42
CA ASP A 1259 72.20 53.02 66.44
C ASP A 1259 73.50 53.61 67.04
N SER A 1260 74.30 52.82 67.76
CA SER A 1260 75.73 53.13 68.01
C SER A 1260 76.60 51.99 68.58
N ILE A 1261 76.71 50.85 67.88
CA ILE A 1261 77.94 50.02 67.79
C ILE A 1261 78.04 49.47 66.36
#